data_AF-A0AAV7I7I6-F1
#
_entry.id   AF-A0AAV7I7I6-F1
#
_cell.length_a   1.000
_cell.length_b   1.000
_cell.length_c   1.000
_cell.angle_alpha   90.00
_cell.angle_beta   90.00
_cell.angle_gamma   90.00
#
_symmetry.space_group_name_H-M   'P 1'
#
loop_
_entity.id
_entity.type
_entity.pdbx_description
1 polymer ?
#
loop_
_entity_poly.entity_id
_entity_poly.type
_entity_poly.pdbx_seq_one_letter_code
_entity_poly.pdbx_strand_id
1 'polypeptide(L)'
;MCDSVESYTIGAKYRTVKKRLDSLGYKHSLSLDSLSLVEQLLADLIKTTESLKHFKSVAVNNTENRNPQIRFKDESLDECNRLHEELLQCKESNLKVTKDLKKKIQRLESETADLQLAASRNLKRIKDLEVESANKSKRIQELLGKCCKPTVSNTLGNKKRTVFPLRKPVLEADPLPVDASDNNRYINLSKVDQRSVDLVAMGDRKISSLTHELTKLKNELSQQKDNIVLYREQLALKDKEVYRLKKIVEAKIGNDCTCRKNERCVECNLLGSNKLSEINEVRVLQQAKLNLEQQLRDALDKQHDAMTQAMKLAERNEELEKELKDIDHIALAVEADCNSTVKENNKRVSQLQEKLEKTMAQIRQLETNLLGEKRTSQELRADLESCRAEKRNIQRSLDNLEEENRQLTNRLNDLNIIDKRMSHDTSSKVAEKGEKIKQLEKTIHQLERDKNYYREEWNKLLSQRKDADTTELWSQICELKQQLNEKELKIMELQRERKELAREKFELENKLKTCRSVGSCGCFSENGSRNSQLKVLERERDSARTDVNRLTEERDILRERLKLATDAHTSEQRRLRERLRDLELKLEDVEREKHNYILSQESRRSAVTGLEDQLEDVKEELRRTKQELTSQRTQYFQLRALQDQTDQALGDVQSQLHHSEAELTKAVEHSRDMEQQNIQLNNVVKEQKQEINTLRTSMARLDREKDQLLMELDEKTEKIAGLEREVMLKEQQASGIEQQLRDMQRKNQ
;
A
#
# COMPACT_ATOMS: atom_id res chain seq x y z
N MET A 1 34.24 -37.11 77.05
CA MET A 1 34.08 -38.41 76.36
C MET A 1 32.93 -38.43 75.35
N CYS A 2 32.32 -37.30 74.95
CA CYS A 2 31.21 -37.27 73.98
C CYS A 2 31.61 -36.97 72.52
N ASP A 3 32.79 -36.37 72.25
CA ASP A 3 33.15 -35.94 70.88
C ASP A 3 33.65 -37.06 69.95
N SER A 4 33.96 -38.26 70.48
CA SER A 4 34.48 -39.36 69.65
C SER A 4 33.39 -40.12 68.88
N VAL A 5 32.14 -40.08 69.34
CA VAL A 5 31.03 -40.85 68.76
C VAL A 5 30.44 -40.14 67.53
N GLU A 6 30.36 -38.80 67.55
CA GLU A 6 29.88 -38.00 66.41
C GLU A 6 30.86 -38.03 65.23
N SER A 7 32.16 -37.95 65.48
CA SER A 7 33.20 -38.03 64.43
C SER A 7 33.20 -39.39 63.72
N TYR A 8 32.97 -40.48 64.46
CA TYR A 8 32.89 -41.83 63.90
C TYR A 8 31.67 -42.00 62.95
N THR A 9 30.56 -41.36 63.30
CA THR A 9 29.31 -41.42 62.55
C THR A 9 29.37 -40.59 61.27
N ILE A 10 29.99 -39.40 61.32
CA ILE A 10 30.20 -38.53 60.15
C ILE A 10 31.19 -39.18 59.17
N GLY A 11 32.28 -39.78 59.67
CA GLY A 11 33.24 -40.51 58.83
C GLY A 11 32.63 -41.71 58.10
N ALA A 12 31.70 -42.43 58.74
CA ALA A 12 30.97 -43.54 58.09
C ALA A 12 30.00 -43.05 57.00
N LYS A 13 29.29 -41.94 57.24
CA LYS A 13 28.43 -41.29 56.24
C LYS A 13 29.23 -40.78 55.04
N TYR A 14 30.35 -40.11 55.30
CA TYR A 14 31.27 -39.62 54.26
C TYR A 14 31.73 -40.76 53.34
N ARG A 15 32.21 -41.87 53.91
CA ARG A 15 32.62 -43.05 53.14
C ARG A 15 31.48 -43.64 52.30
N THR A 16 30.26 -43.65 52.84
CA THR A 16 29.08 -44.20 52.16
C THR A 16 28.66 -43.34 50.98
N VAL A 17 28.55 -42.02 51.19
CA VAL A 17 28.21 -41.05 50.13
C VAL A 17 29.30 -41.03 49.06
N LYS A 18 30.57 -41.03 49.46
CA LYS A 18 31.70 -41.06 48.51
C LYS A 18 31.72 -42.34 47.68
N LYS A 19 31.51 -43.51 48.29
CA LYS A 19 31.41 -44.79 47.56
C LYS A 19 30.27 -44.80 46.54
N ARG A 20 29.12 -44.20 46.87
CA ARG A 20 27.98 -44.09 45.95
C ARG A 20 28.26 -43.09 44.81
N LEU A 21 28.87 -41.95 45.10
CA LEU A 21 29.30 -40.98 44.08
C LEU A 21 30.33 -41.59 43.13
N ASP A 22 31.30 -42.33 43.66
CA ASP A 22 32.31 -43.03 42.85
C ASP A 22 31.66 -44.10 41.97
N SER A 23 30.61 -44.80 42.45
CA SER A 23 29.83 -45.75 41.65
C SER A 23 29.03 -45.10 40.51
N LEU A 24 28.69 -43.82 40.65
CA LEU A 24 28.07 -42.99 39.61
C LEU A 24 29.12 -42.27 38.73
N GLY A 25 30.42 -42.49 38.97
CA GLY A 25 31.52 -41.91 38.20
C GLY A 25 32.04 -40.56 38.70
N TYR A 26 31.51 -40.02 39.80
CA TYR A 26 31.93 -38.74 40.37
C TYR A 26 33.13 -38.90 41.31
N LYS A 27 34.34 -38.85 40.72
CA LYS A 27 35.60 -39.10 41.45
C LYS A 27 36.17 -37.90 42.23
N HIS A 28 35.57 -36.71 42.12
CA HIS A 28 36.04 -35.48 42.80
C HIS A 28 36.05 -35.60 44.33
N SER A 29 36.97 -34.87 44.99
CA SER A 29 37.07 -34.82 46.46
C SER A 29 35.87 -34.10 47.06
N LEU A 30 35.18 -34.75 48.00
CA LEU A 30 34.02 -34.18 48.70
C LEU A 30 34.49 -33.45 49.96
N SER A 31 34.05 -32.20 50.17
CA SER A 31 34.29 -31.47 51.43
C SER A 31 33.30 -31.91 52.52
N LEU A 32 33.74 -31.94 53.78
CA LEU A 32 32.90 -32.32 54.92
C LEU A 32 31.70 -31.38 55.10
N ASP A 33 31.86 -30.08 54.83
CA ASP A 33 30.79 -29.08 54.96
C ASP A 33 29.63 -29.29 53.96
N SER A 34 29.94 -29.93 52.82
CA SER A 34 28.96 -30.22 51.76
C SER A 34 28.29 -31.59 51.90
N LEU A 35 28.70 -32.41 52.88
CA LEU A 35 28.31 -33.81 52.98
C LEU A 35 26.78 -34.00 53.09
N SER A 36 26.12 -33.22 53.96
CA SER A 36 24.68 -33.35 54.20
C SER A 36 23.83 -32.98 52.98
N LEU A 37 24.24 -31.94 52.23
CA LEU A 37 23.55 -31.53 51.01
C LEU A 37 23.72 -32.56 49.90
N VAL A 38 24.95 -33.05 49.73
CA VAL A 38 25.27 -34.06 48.70
C VAL A 38 24.60 -35.39 49.02
N GLU A 39 24.45 -35.77 50.29
CA GLU A 39 23.69 -36.94 50.72
C GLU A 39 22.21 -36.85 50.34
N GLN A 40 21.58 -35.69 50.55
CA GLN A 40 20.18 -35.45 50.16
C GLN A 40 19.98 -35.45 48.65
N LEU A 41 20.84 -34.74 47.91
CA LEU A 41 20.76 -34.70 46.44
C LEU A 41 20.96 -36.08 45.81
N LEU A 42 21.86 -36.88 46.38
CA LEU A 42 22.08 -38.26 45.94
C LEU A 42 20.86 -39.14 46.23
N ALA A 43 20.21 -38.97 47.40
CA ALA A 43 18.98 -39.70 47.73
C ALA A 43 17.83 -39.36 46.77
N ASP A 44 17.67 -38.07 46.44
CA ASP A 44 16.67 -37.61 45.48
C ASP A 44 16.96 -38.12 44.06
N LEU A 45 18.23 -38.13 43.65
CA LEU A 45 18.64 -38.68 42.36
C LEU A 45 18.36 -40.18 42.26
N ILE A 46 18.59 -40.94 43.34
CA ILE A 46 18.26 -42.37 43.39
C ILE A 46 16.75 -42.56 43.27
N LYS A 47 15.95 -41.81 44.04
CA LYS A 47 14.48 -41.90 44.02
C LYS A 47 13.89 -41.55 42.65
N THR A 48 14.40 -40.51 41.99
CA THR A 48 13.97 -40.12 40.65
C THR A 48 14.37 -41.14 39.60
N THR A 49 15.57 -41.73 39.72
CA THR A 49 16.03 -42.80 38.82
C THR A 49 15.20 -44.08 38.99
N GLU A 50 14.86 -44.45 40.22
CA GLU A 50 13.98 -45.59 40.52
C GLU A 50 12.56 -45.36 40.00
N SER A 51 12.02 -44.14 40.17
CA SER A 51 10.72 -43.76 39.62
C SER A 51 10.72 -43.83 38.09
N LEU A 52 11.77 -43.34 37.43
CA LEU A 52 11.91 -43.42 35.98
C LEU A 52 12.01 -44.88 35.50
N LYS A 53 12.76 -45.74 36.21
CA LYS A 53 12.81 -47.18 35.92
C LYS A 53 11.44 -47.84 36.08
N HIS A 54 10.69 -47.48 37.11
CA HIS A 54 9.33 -47.97 37.33
C HIS A 54 8.41 -47.57 36.18
N PHE A 55 8.37 -46.28 35.81
CA PHE A 55 7.53 -45.81 34.69
C PHE A 55 7.97 -46.40 33.35
N LYS A 56 9.28 -46.60 33.13
CA LYS A 56 9.78 -47.29 31.95
C LYS A 56 9.33 -48.75 31.91
N SER A 57 9.35 -49.46 33.05
CA SER A 57 8.83 -50.83 33.15
C SER A 57 7.32 -50.89 32.93
N VAL A 58 6.56 -49.91 33.44
CA VAL A 58 5.12 -49.81 33.20
C VAL A 58 4.83 -49.53 31.73
N ALA A 59 5.61 -48.67 31.08
CA ALA A 59 5.48 -48.40 29.65
C ALA A 59 5.78 -49.65 28.80
N VAL A 60 6.85 -50.37 29.13
CA VAL A 60 7.22 -51.64 28.46
C VAL A 60 6.14 -52.70 28.68
N ASN A 61 5.66 -52.89 29.92
CA ASN A 61 4.55 -53.80 30.21
C ASN A 61 3.26 -53.40 29.49
N ASN A 62 2.97 -52.10 29.33
CA ASN A 62 1.80 -51.64 28.56
C ASN A 62 1.96 -51.86 27.06
N THR A 63 3.18 -51.84 26.53
CA THR A 63 3.44 -52.21 25.13
C THR A 63 3.40 -53.72 24.89
N GLU A 64 3.84 -54.53 25.86
CA GLU A 64 3.81 -56.00 25.78
C GLU A 64 2.43 -56.58 26.12
N ASN A 65 1.63 -55.92 26.97
CA ASN A 65 0.23 -56.30 27.26
C ASN A 65 -0.79 -55.80 26.23
N ARG A 66 -0.35 -55.30 25.05
CA ARG A 66 -1.22 -55.20 23.87
C ARG A 66 -1.50 -56.60 23.33
N ASN A 67 -2.37 -57.33 24.03
CA ASN A 67 -3.02 -58.54 23.56
C ASN A 67 -3.86 -58.19 22.31
N PRO A 68 -3.67 -58.83 21.14
CA PRO A 68 -4.47 -58.57 19.94
C PRO A 68 -5.86 -59.24 19.98
N GLN A 69 -6.49 -59.28 21.16
CA GLN A 69 -7.79 -59.91 21.37
C GLN A 69 -8.71 -58.98 22.17
N ILE A 70 -9.04 -57.84 21.55
CA ILE A 70 -10.28 -57.13 21.86
C ILE A 70 -11.02 -57.04 20.53
N ARG A 71 -12.13 -57.76 20.48
CA ARG A 71 -13.09 -57.90 19.40
C ARG A 71 -13.69 -56.51 19.09
N PHE A 72 -13.08 -55.75 18.19
CA PHE A 72 -13.70 -54.55 17.61
C PHE A 72 -14.74 -55.01 16.59
N LYS A 73 -15.91 -54.37 16.61
CA LYS A 73 -16.97 -54.56 15.61
C LYS A 73 -16.40 -54.23 14.22
N ASP A 74 -16.64 -55.10 13.25
CA ASP A 74 -16.04 -55.08 11.90
C ASP A 74 -16.17 -53.73 11.17
N GLU A 75 -17.19 -52.91 11.48
CA GLU A 75 -17.42 -51.60 10.84
C GLU A 75 -16.28 -50.57 11.09
N SER A 76 -15.53 -50.66 12.19
CA SER A 76 -14.44 -49.72 12.47
C SER A 76 -13.11 -50.09 11.81
N LEU A 77 -12.93 -51.34 11.37
CA LEU A 77 -11.68 -51.78 10.73
C LEU A 77 -11.67 -51.39 9.25
N ASP A 78 -12.79 -51.59 8.56
CA ASP A 78 -12.96 -51.20 7.15
C ASP A 78 -12.87 -49.69 6.98
N GLU A 79 -13.48 -48.92 7.88
CA GLU A 79 -13.36 -47.46 7.88
C GLU A 79 -11.94 -46.99 8.17
N CYS A 80 -11.21 -47.68 9.07
CA CYS A 80 -9.81 -47.35 9.35
C CYS A 80 -8.90 -47.68 8.16
N ASN A 81 -9.14 -48.80 7.47
CA ASN A 81 -8.42 -49.19 6.26
C ASN A 81 -8.71 -48.23 5.10
N ARG A 82 -9.98 -47.83 4.91
CA ARG A 82 -10.39 -46.83 3.90
C ARG A 82 -9.73 -45.49 4.14
N LEU A 83 -9.76 -44.99 5.38
CA LEU A 83 -9.10 -43.74 5.76
C LEU A 83 -7.57 -43.82 5.60
N HIS A 84 -6.97 -45.00 5.85
CA HIS A 84 -5.54 -45.21 5.61
C HIS A 84 -5.17 -45.16 4.13
N GLU A 85 -6.00 -45.76 3.27
CA GLU A 85 -5.82 -45.76 1.82
C GLU A 85 -6.01 -44.35 1.24
N GLU A 86 -7.03 -43.61 1.71
CA GLU A 86 -7.22 -42.19 1.37
C GLU A 86 -6.05 -41.31 1.83
N LEU A 87 -5.50 -41.57 3.02
CA LEU A 87 -4.32 -40.87 3.52
C LEU A 87 -3.08 -41.17 2.67
N LEU A 88 -2.89 -42.41 2.23
CA LEU A 88 -1.81 -42.80 1.32
C LEU A 88 -1.96 -42.11 -0.03
N GLN A 89 -3.15 -42.13 -0.61
CA GLN A 89 -3.44 -41.49 -1.89
C GLN A 89 -3.23 -39.97 -1.82
N CYS A 90 -3.66 -39.33 -0.72
CA CYS A 90 -3.43 -37.91 -0.47
C CYS A 90 -1.92 -37.59 -0.31
N LYS A 91 -1.15 -38.46 0.35
CA LYS A 91 0.31 -38.32 0.46
C LYS A 91 0.99 -38.45 -0.91
N GLU A 92 0.57 -39.40 -1.73
CA GLU A 92 1.11 -39.58 -3.09
C GLU A 92 0.80 -38.39 -4.00
N SER A 93 -0.43 -37.87 -3.96
CA SER A 93 -0.81 -36.67 -4.72
C SER A 93 -0.01 -35.46 -4.27
N ASN A 94 0.18 -35.27 -2.96
CA ASN A 94 0.98 -34.17 -2.41
C ASN A 94 2.46 -34.29 -2.78
N LEU A 95 3.02 -35.50 -2.77
CA LEU A 95 4.39 -35.76 -3.22
C LEU A 95 4.56 -35.45 -4.71
N LYS A 96 3.58 -35.78 -5.55
CA LYS A 96 3.58 -35.46 -6.97
C LYS A 96 3.55 -33.94 -7.19
N VAL A 97 2.62 -33.23 -6.54
CA VAL A 97 2.55 -31.76 -6.60
C VAL A 97 3.85 -31.12 -6.12
N THR A 98 4.42 -31.61 -5.03
CA THR A 98 5.70 -31.12 -4.50
C THR A 98 6.84 -31.31 -5.51
N LYS A 99 6.91 -32.46 -6.18
CA LYS A 99 7.90 -32.71 -7.24
C LYS A 99 7.71 -31.78 -8.44
N ASP A 100 6.48 -31.55 -8.86
CA ASP A 100 6.18 -30.68 -9.99
C ASP A 100 6.47 -29.20 -9.68
N LEU A 101 6.16 -28.76 -8.46
CA LEU A 101 6.53 -27.43 -7.95
C LEU A 101 8.05 -27.26 -7.90
N LYS A 102 8.80 -28.25 -7.41
CA LYS A 102 10.28 -28.22 -7.41
C LYS A 102 10.85 -28.10 -8.82
N LYS A 103 10.32 -28.84 -9.79
CA LYS A 103 10.71 -28.71 -11.21
C LYS A 103 10.37 -27.34 -11.79
N LYS A 104 9.23 -26.75 -11.38
CA LYS A 104 8.85 -25.39 -11.81
C LYS A 104 9.80 -24.34 -11.22
N ILE A 105 10.17 -24.47 -9.95
CA ILE A 105 11.16 -23.61 -9.30
C ILE A 105 12.50 -23.67 -10.05
N GLN A 106 13.03 -24.87 -10.29
CA GLN A 106 14.29 -25.03 -11.03
C GLN A 106 14.26 -24.41 -12.43
N ARG A 107 13.15 -24.54 -13.15
CA ARG A 107 12.98 -23.89 -14.47
C ARG A 107 12.98 -22.36 -14.35
N LEU A 108 12.22 -21.81 -13.41
CA LEU A 108 12.17 -20.37 -13.18
C LEU A 108 13.53 -19.82 -12.72
N GLU A 109 14.27 -20.56 -11.91
CA GLU A 109 15.63 -20.20 -11.51
C GLU A 109 16.58 -20.15 -12.71
N SER A 110 16.51 -21.14 -13.62
CA SER A 110 17.31 -21.11 -14.86
C SER A 110 16.95 -19.94 -15.77
N GLU A 111 15.65 -19.67 -15.95
CA GLU A 111 15.17 -18.54 -16.76
C GLU A 111 15.58 -17.19 -16.16
N THR A 112 15.53 -17.08 -14.83
CA THR A 112 15.98 -15.87 -14.11
C THR A 112 17.49 -15.66 -14.30
N ALA A 113 18.30 -16.73 -14.24
CA ALA A 113 19.73 -16.65 -14.50
C ALA A 113 20.02 -16.20 -15.95
N ASP A 114 19.30 -16.74 -16.93
CA ASP A 114 19.45 -16.36 -18.34
C ASP A 114 19.05 -14.90 -18.58
N LEU A 115 17.94 -14.45 -17.97
CA LEU A 115 17.50 -13.05 -18.04
C LEU A 115 18.50 -12.11 -17.36
N GLN A 116 19.09 -12.50 -16.23
CA GLN A 116 20.15 -11.72 -15.59
C GLN A 116 21.41 -11.60 -16.47
N LEU A 117 21.80 -12.68 -17.16
CA LEU A 117 22.89 -12.65 -18.13
C LEU A 117 22.57 -11.75 -19.33
N ALA A 118 21.35 -11.82 -19.88
CA ALA A 118 20.90 -10.96 -20.96
C ALA A 118 20.87 -9.48 -20.54
N ALA A 119 20.34 -9.18 -19.34
CA ALA A 119 20.33 -7.83 -18.78
C ALA A 119 21.76 -7.30 -18.59
N SER A 120 22.69 -8.13 -18.11
CA SER A 120 24.10 -7.76 -17.94
C SER A 120 24.77 -7.45 -19.29
N ARG A 121 24.45 -8.22 -20.34
CA ARG A 121 24.94 -7.97 -21.71
C ARG A 121 24.37 -6.66 -22.27
N ASN A 122 23.07 -6.42 -22.11
CA ASN A 122 22.43 -5.18 -22.55
C ASN A 122 22.99 -3.97 -21.83
N LEU A 123 23.22 -4.06 -20.52
CA LEU A 123 23.83 -3.00 -19.73
C LEU A 123 25.25 -2.69 -20.22
N LYS A 124 26.05 -3.70 -20.53
CA LYS A 124 27.37 -3.50 -21.15
C LYS A 124 27.25 -2.79 -22.50
N ARG A 125 26.31 -3.21 -23.35
CA ARG A 125 26.08 -2.58 -24.66
C ARG A 125 25.65 -1.11 -24.54
N ILE A 126 24.81 -0.77 -23.56
CA ILE A 126 24.43 0.61 -23.26
C ILE A 126 25.67 1.42 -22.88
N LYS A 127 26.50 0.92 -21.96
CA LYS A 127 27.75 1.60 -21.57
C LYS A 127 28.69 1.82 -22.76
N ASP A 128 28.83 0.83 -23.63
CA ASP A 128 29.65 0.96 -24.84
C ASP A 128 29.12 2.05 -25.78
N LEU A 129 27.79 2.13 -25.96
CA LEU A 129 27.14 3.17 -26.76
C LEU A 129 27.22 4.56 -26.11
N GLU A 130 27.14 4.67 -24.79
CA GLU A 130 27.35 5.91 -24.05
C GLU A 130 28.77 6.43 -24.24
N VAL A 131 29.77 5.54 -24.18
CA VAL A 131 31.17 5.88 -24.48
C VAL A 131 31.35 6.31 -25.93
N GLU A 132 30.75 5.59 -26.88
CA GLU A 132 30.79 5.95 -28.31
C GLU A 132 30.13 7.32 -28.56
N SER A 133 28.98 7.58 -27.94
CA SER A 133 28.28 8.86 -28.00
C SER A 133 29.11 10.00 -27.39
N ALA A 134 29.74 9.77 -26.24
CA ALA A 134 30.64 10.73 -25.61
C ALA A 134 31.87 11.03 -26.49
N ASN A 135 32.43 10.02 -27.15
CA ASN A 135 33.54 10.19 -28.09
C ASN A 135 33.13 10.96 -29.34
N LYS A 136 31.94 10.68 -29.90
CA LYS A 136 31.38 11.46 -31.03
C LYS A 136 31.13 12.92 -30.62
N SER A 137 30.56 13.14 -29.44
CA SER A 137 30.34 14.48 -28.89
C SER A 137 31.65 15.25 -28.68
N LYS A 138 32.68 14.58 -28.15
CA LYS A 138 34.03 15.14 -28.03
C LYS A 138 34.64 15.46 -29.39
N ARG A 139 34.46 14.59 -30.39
CA ARG A 139 34.94 14.82 -31.76
C ARG A 139 34.25 16.02 -32.42
N ILE A 140 32.94 16.17 -32.21
CA ILE A 140 32.18 17.34 -32.64
C ILE A 140 32.75 18.60 -31.98
N GLN A 141 32.98 18.58 -30.65
CA GLN A 141 33.60 19.70 -29.94
C GLN A 141 35.03 20.01 -30.43
N GLU A 142 35.84 19.00 -30.76
CA GLU A 142 37.18 19.19 -31.34
C GLU A 142 37.13 19.82 -32.74
N LEU A 143 36.16 19.43 -33.57
CA LEU A 143 35.95 20.00 -34.90
C LEU A 143 35.45 21.44 -34.81
N LEU A 144 34.52 21.73 -33.88
CA LEU A 144 34.04 23.09 -33.59
C LEU A 144 35.15 23.97 -32.96
N GLY A 145 36.01 23.40 -32.11
CA GLY A 145 37.13 24.09 -31.46
C GLY A 145 38.32 24.39 -32.38
N LYS A 146 38.44 23.71 -33.54
CA LYS A 146 39.44 24.01 -34.58
C LYS A 146 39.06 25.19 -35.46
N CYS A 147 37.79 25.62 -35.44
CA CYS A 147 37.32 26.74 -36.25
C CYS A 147 37.36 28.09 -35.56
N CYS A 148 37.63 28.19 -34.25
CA CYS A 148 37.58 29.47 -33.54
C CYS A 148 38.48 29.51 -32.30
N LYS A 149 39.64 30.18 -32.41
CA LYS A 149 40.28 30.83 -31.26
C LYS A 149 40.76 32.24 -31.65
N PRO A 150 40.09 33.31 -31.19
CA PRO A 150 40.75 34.58 -30.99
C PRO A 150 41.34 34.61 -29.58
N THR A 151 42.66 34.75 -29.52
CA THR A 151 43.40 35.14 -28.33
C THR A 151 43.16 36.62 -28.08
N VAL A 152 42.54 37.01 -26.96
CA VAL A 152 42.90 38.28 -26.28
C VAL A 152 42.71 38.17 -24.77
N SER A 153 43.79 38.54 -24.09
CA SER A 153 43.96 38.91 -22.68
C SER A 153 42.81 39.71 -22.08
N ASN A 154 42.51 39.47 -20.79
CA ASN A 154 41.98 40.56 -19.99
C ASN A 154 42.41 40.47 -18.51
N THR A 155 42.83 41.62 -18.01
CA THR A 155 42.98 41.96 -16.60
C THR A 155 41.66 41.81 -15.83
N LEU A 156 41.82 41.58 -14.53
CA LEU A 156 40.81 41.22 -13.54
C LEU A 156 39.60 42.18 -13.45
N GLY A 157 38.43 41.63 -13.13
CA GLY A 157 37.34 42.40 -12.51
C GLY A 157 35.91 41.90 -12.73
N ASN A 158 35.54 40.80 -12.07
CA ASN A 158 34.23 40.47 -11.50
C ASN A 158 32.92 40.45 -12.33
N LYS A 159 32.25 39.27 -12.21
CA LYS A 159 30.82 38.94 -12.40
C LYS A 159 30.28 38.95 -13.84
N LYS A 160 30.41 37.80 -14.53
CA LYS A 160 29.80 37.54 -15.84
C LYS A 160 28.47 36.77 -15.72
N ARG A 161 27.37 37.44 -16.06
CA ARG A 161 26.24 36.86 -16.79
C ARG A 161 26.64 36.93 -18.27
N THR A 162 26.82 35.79 -18.94
CA THR A 162 27.24 35.76 -20.34
C THR A 162 26.05 36.06 -21.25
N VAL A 163 25.91 37.31 -21.65
CA VAL A 163 25.10 37.74 -22.79
C VAL A 163 26.06 37.86 -23.97
N PHE A 164 25.86 37.07 -25.02
CA PHE A 164 26.60 37.22 -26.27
C PHE A 164 26.02 38.39 -27.09
N PRO A 165 26.85 39.27 -27.67
CA PRO A 165 26.39 40.35 -28.52
C PRO A 165 26.23 39.89 -29.97
N LEU A 166 25.07 40.18 -30.56
CA LEU A 166 24.85 40.14 -32.01
C LEU A 166 25.63 41.30 -32.68
N ARG A 167 26.69 40.99 -33.43
CA ARG A 167 27.10 41.78 -34.60
C ARG A 167 27.56 40.87 -35.74
N LYS A 168 26.95 41.14 -36.90
CA LYS A 168 27.13 40.52 -38.22
C LYS A 168 28.58 40.44 -38.67
N PRO A 169 28.95 39.39 -39.42
CA PRO A 169 29.89 39.48 -40.53
C PRO A 169 29.13 39.47 -41.86
N VAL A 170 29.38 40.51 -42.65
CA VAL A 170 29.07 40.60 -44.07
C VAL A 170 29.95 39.60 -44.82
N LEU A 171 29.35 38.78 -45.67
CA LEU A 171 30.04 38.04 -46.72
C LEU A 171 29.19 38.10 -48.00
N GLU A 172 29.77 38.73 -49.02
CA GLU A 172 29.30 38.79 -50.40
C GLU A 172 29.33 37.41 -51.05
N ALA A 173 28.28 37.06 -51.79
CA ALA A 173 28.33 36.14 -52.93
C ALA A 173 27.14 36.41 -53.88
N ASP A 174 27.44 36.30 -55.18
CA ASP A 174 26.69 36.65 -56.40
C ASP A 174 25.36 35.88 -56.67
N PRO A 175 24.54 36.31 -57.66
CA PRO A 175 23.08 36.16 -57.66
C PRO A 175 22.45 35.11 -58.63
N LEU A 176 21.14 34.86 -58.40
CA LEU A 176 20.06 34.29 -59.27
C LEU A 176 19.86 32.75 -59.34
N PRO A 177 18.63 32.22 -59.63
CA PRO A 177 17.42 32.91 -60.11
C PRO A 177 16.10 32.68 -59.32
N VAL A 178 15.16 33.57 -59.63
CA VAL A 178 13.75 33.68 -59.25
C VAL A 178 12.92 32.51 -59.79
N ASP A 179 11.93 32.03 -59.03
CA ASP A 179 10.63 31.63 -59.58
C ASP A 179 9.50 31.76 -58.55
N ALA A 180 8.35 32.15 -59.08
CA ALA A 180 7.17 32.69 -58.42
C ALA A 180 6.22 31.63 -57.85
N SER A 181 5.41 32.01 -56.85
CA SER A 181 3.95 31.78 -56.82
C SER A 181 3.33 32.01 -55.43
N ASP A 182 2.63 33.14 -55.31
CA ASP A 182 1.27 33.32 -54.75
C ASP A 182 0.83 32.87 -53.34
N ASN A 183 0.11 33.83 -52.74
CA ASN A 183 -1.01 33.74 -51.80
C ASN A 183 -0.75 33.84 -50.28
N ASN A 184 -0.49 35.08 -49.92
CA ASN A 184 -0.87 35.80 -48.71
C ASN A 184 -2.33 35.54 -48.24
N ARG A 185 -2.52 35.11 -46.98
CA ARG A 185 -3.68 35.47 -46.13
C ARG A 185 -3.30 35.51 -44.64
N TYR A 186 -2.93 36.71 -44.17
CA TYR A 186 -2.94 37.06 -42.74
C TYR A 186 -4.37 37.12 -42.19
N ILE A 187 -4.59 36.55 -40.99
CA ILE A 187 -5.66 36.96 -40.09
C ILE A 187 -5.06 37.19 -38.70
N ASN A 188 -5.00 38.46 -38.30
CA ASN A 188 -4.86 38.89 -36.91
C ASN A 188 -6.19 38.67 -36.19
N LEU A 189 -6.18 38.04 -35.01
CA LEU A 189 -7.36 38.00 -34.13
C LEU A 189 -6.98 38.44 -32.71
N SER A 190 -7.20 39.72 -32.43
CA SER A 190 -7.25 40.27 -31.09
C SER A 190 -8.67 40.13 -30.50
N LYS A 191 -8.77 39.46 -29.34
CA LYS A 191 -9.83 39.52 -28.29
C LYS A 191 -11.31 39.51 -28.74
N VAL A 192 -12.07 38.46 -28.38
CA VAL A 192 -13.44 38.57 -27.82
C VAL A 192 -13.80 37.33 -26.97
N ASP A 193 -14.38 37.63 -25.80
CA ASP A 193 -15.26 36.88 -24.89
C ASP A 193 -15.31 35.34 -24.87
N GLN A 194 -15.05 34.86 -23.65
CA GLN A 194 -15.40 33.55 -23.13
C GLN A 194 -16.91 33.43 -22.92
N ARG A 195 -17.65 33.17 -24.01
CA ARG A 195 -18.95 32.47 -23.92
C ARG A 195 -18.66 30.98 -23.99
N SER A 196 -19.22 30.21 -23.05
CA SER A 196 -19.13 28.74 -23.05
C SER A 196 -19.71 28.21 -24.36
N VAL A 197 -18.82 27.87 -25.29
CA VAL A 197 -19.19 27.27 -26.56
C VAL A 197 -19.46 25.78 -26.29
N ASP A 198 -20.68 25.34 -26.62
CA ASP A 198 -21.03 23.92 -26.61
C ASP A 198 -20.27 23.21 -27.74
N LEU A 199 -19.15 22.59 -27.36
CA LEU A 199 -18.24 21.88 -28.26
C LEU A 199 -18.92 20.69 -28.94
N VAL A 200 -19.96 20.13 -28.33
CA VAL A 200 -20.72 19.01 -28.89
C VAL A 200 -21.60 19.49 -30.04
N ALA A 201 -22.35 20.58 -29.84
CA ALA A 201 -23.16 21.18 -30.90
C ALA A 201 -22.32 21.72 -32.08
N MET A 202 -21.10 22.20 -31.83
CA MET A 202 -20.17 22.59 -32.89
C MET A 202 -19.63 21.37 -33.64
N GLY A 203 -19.31 20.29 -32.92
CA GLY A 203 -18.92 19.00 -33.49
C GLY A 203 -20.01 18.46 -34.42
N ASP A 204 -21.25 18.42 -33.97
CA ASP A 204 -22.39 17.90 -34.75
C ASP A 204 -22.65 18.72 -36.02
N ARG A 205 -22.52 20.05 -35.94
CA ARG A 205 -22.62 20.92 -37.12
C ARG A 205 -21.47 20.69 -38.10
N LYS A 206 -20.24 20.49 -37.60
CA LYS A 206 -19.08 20.22 -38.46
C LYS A 206 -19.18 18.84 -39.10
N ILE A 207 -19.61 17.83 -38.36
CA ILE A 207 -19.88 16.48 -38.89
C ILE A 207 -20.97 16.55 -39.96
N SER A 208 -22.06 17.27 -39.72
CA SER A 208 -23.14 17.43 -40.70
C SER A 208 -22.67 18.15 -41.97
N SER A 209 -21.88 19.22 -41.83
CA SER A 209 -21.31 19.96 -42.96
C SER A 209 -20.35 19.10 -43.78
N LEU A 210 -19.44 18.37 -43.11
CA LEU A 210 -18.49 17.48 -43.78
C LEU A 210 -19.22 16.30 -44.44
N THR A 211 -20.28 15.78 -43.82
CA THR A 211 -21.09 14.71 -44.39
C THR A 211 -21.79 15.19 -45.66
N HIS A 212 -22.33 16.42 -45.67
CA HIS A 212 -22.93 17.02 -46.86
C HIS A 212 -21.89 17.23 -47.98
N GLU A 213 -20.72 17.77 -47.67
CA GLU A 213 -19.62 17.92 -48.63
C GLU A 213 -19.15 16.57 -49.19
N LEU A 214 -19.03 15.54 -48.35
CA LEU A 214 -18.70 14.19 -48.80
C LEU A 214 -19.77 13.61 -49.75
N THR A 215 -21.06 13.84 -49.48
CA THR A 215 -22.12 13.40 -50.39
C THR A 215 -22.10 14.15 -51.73
N LYS A 216 -21.83 15.46 -51.69
CA LYS A 216 -21.68 16.29 -52.89
C LYS A 216 -20.49 15.84 -53.74
N LEU A 217 -19.32 15.66 -53.13
CA LEU A 217 -18.12 15.18 -53.81
C LEU A 217 -18.29 13.76 -54.36
N LYS A 218 -19.01 12.88 -53.67
CA LYS A 218 -19.36 11.55 -54.21
C LYS A 218 -20.24 11.64 -55.46
N ASN A 219 -21.22 12.53 -55.47
CA ASN A 219 -22.09 12.74 -56.63
C ASN A 219 -21.32 13.33 -57.81
N GLU A 220 -20.46 14.33 -57.56
CA GLU A 220 -19.59 14.91 -58.59
C GLU A 220 -18.62 13.86 -59.15
N LEU A 221 -18.04 12.99 -58.30
CA LEU A 221 -17.19 11.90 -58.74
C LEU A 221 -17.94 10.88 -59.61
N SER A 222 -19.18 10.55 -59.27
CA SER A 222 -20.03 9.68 -60.10
C SER A 222 -20.30 10.31 -61.46
N GLN A 223 -20.66 11.59 -61.48
CA GLN A 223 -20.89 12.33 -62.72
C GLN A 223 -19.64 12.41 -63.60
N GLN A 224 -18.46 12.61 -63.01
CA GLN A 224 -17.19 12.60 -63.74
C GLN A 224 -16.88 11.21 -64.32
N LYS A 225 -17.18 10.13 -63.59
CA LYS A 225 -17.04 8.76 -64.12
C LYS A 225 -17.94 8.52 -65.33
N ASP A 226 -19.19 8.98 -65.29
CA ASP A 226 -20.12 8.84 -66.41
C ASP A 226 -19.66 9.66 -67.62
N ASN A 227 -19.15 10.87 -67.41
CA ASN A 227 -18.56 11.70 -68.47
C ASN A 227 -17.33 11.02 -69.12
N ILE A 228 -16.47 10.38 -68.33
CA ILE A 228 -15.31 9.63 -68.86
C ILE A 228 -15.78 8.48 -69.75
N VAL A 229 -16.84 7.77 -69.37
CA VAL A 229 -17.41 6.68 -70.18
C VAL A 229 -17.94 7.24 -71.51
N LEU A 230 -18.69 8.33 -71.48
CA LEU A 230 -19.21 9.00 -72.68
C LEU A 230 -18.08 9.50 -73.60
N TYR A 231 -17.03 10.10 -73.05
CA TYR A 231 -15.88 10.57 -73.84
C TYR A 231 -15.09 9.41 -74.45
N ARG A 232 -14.97 8.28 -73.74
CA ARG A 232 -14.35 7.06 -74.30
C ARG A 232 -15.16 6.50 -75.48
N GLU A 233 -16.48 6.50 -75.38
CA GLU A 233 -17.34 6.10 -76.51
C GLU A 233 -17.22 7.06 -77.69
N GLN A 234 -17.18 8.37 -77.46
CA GLN A 234 -16.96 9.35 -78.52
C GLN A 234 -15.59 9.19 -79.19
N LEU A 235 -14.53 8.97 -78.41
CA LEU A 235 -13.20 8.69 -78.95
C LEU A 235 -13.20 7.42 -79.79
N ALA A 236 -13.83 6.34 -79.33
CA ALA A 236 -13.94 5.11 -80.10
C ALA A 236 -14.68 5.30 -81.45
N LEU A 237 -15.69 6.17 -81.50
CA LEU A 237 -16.36 6.53 -82.75
C LEU A 237 -15.46 7.37 -83.67
N LYS A 238 -14.69 8.30 -83.10
CA LYS A 238 -13.73 9.12 -83.85
C LYS A 238 -12.58 8.27 -84.40
N ASP A 239 -12.07 7.31 -83.64
CA ASP A 239 -11.02 6.40 -84.08
C ASP A 239 -11.48 5.51 -85.24
N LYS A 240 -12.74 5.03 -85.20
CA LYS A 240 -13.35 4.31 -86.34
C LYS A 240 -13.43 5.18 -87.59
N GLU A 241 -13.74 6.46 -87.44
CA GLU A 241 -13.80 7.39 -88.57
C GLU A 241 -12.42 7.77 -89.10
N VAL A 242 -11.45 7.99 -88.21
CA VAL A 242 -10.04 8.18 -88.59
C VAL A 242 -9.52 6.96 -89.34
N TYR A 243 -9.84 5.75 -88.88
CA TYR A 243 -9.49 4.51 -89.57
C TYR A 243 -10.14 4.43 -90.98
N ARG A 244 -11.42 4.82 -91.10
CA ARG A 244 -12.12 4.88 -92.39
C ARG A 244 -11.47 5.89 -93.34
N LEU A 245 -11.18 7.10 -92.86
CA LEU A 245 -10.54 8.16 -93.62
C LEU A 245 -9.12 7.76 -94.04
N LYS A 246 -8.35 7.14 -93.13
CA LYS A 246 -7.01 6.64 -93.41
C LYS A 246 -7.02 5.58 -94.51
N LYS A 247 -7.98 4.66 -94.49
CA LYS A 247 -8.18 3.65 -95.55
C LYS A 247 -8.51 4.28 -96.92
N ILE A 248 -9.26 5.40 -96.94
CA ILE A 248 -9.57 6.14 -98.17
C ILE A 248 -8.35 6.90 -98.71
N VAL A 249 -7.53 7.45 -97.82
CA VAL A 249 -6.30 8.16 -98.18
C VAL A 249 -5.25 7.18 -98.69
N GLU A 250 -5.07 6.03 -98.03
CA GLU A 250 -4.17 4.97 -98.50
C GLU A 250 -4.63 4.39 -99.85
N ALA A 251 -5.94 4.30 -100.12
CA ALA A 251 -6.47 3.91 -101.42
C ALA A 251 -6.28 4.98 -102.53
N LYS A 252 -6.12 6.26 -102.18
CA LYS A 252 -5.86 7.36 -103.13
C LYS A 252 -4.37 7.62 -103.39
N ILE A 253 -3.49 7.21 -102.48
CA ILE A 253 -2.03 7.36 -102.62
C ILE A 253 -1.38 6.13 -103.30
N GLY A 254 -2.14 5.05 -103.52
CA GLY A 254 -1.66 3.80 -104.12
C GLY A 254 -1.67 3.71 -105.66
N ASN A 255 -1.96 4.78 -106.40
CA ASN A 255 -1.86 4.78 -107.87
C ASN A 255 -1.07 6.00 -108.35
N ASP A 256 0.25 5.95 -108.15
CA ASP A 256 1.20 6.78 -108.87
C ASP A 256 1.08 6.50 -110.36
N CYS A 257 0.76 7.56 -111.10
CA CYS A 257 0.65 7.57 -112.54
C CYS A 257 2.04 7.35 -113.19
N THR A 258 2.12 6.32 -114.02
CA THR A 258 3.31 5.96 -114.80
C THR A 258 3.45 6.82 -116.06
N CYS A 259 3.60 8.14 -115.89
CA CYS A 259 3.92 9.06 -117.00
C CYS A 259 5.20 9.87 -116.73
N ARG A 260 6.30 9.16 -116.44
CA ARG A 260 7.66 9.65 -116.74
C ARG A 260 8.29 8.70 -117.75
N LYS A 261 8.17 9.07 -119.03
CA LYS A 261 8.88 8.61 -120.25
C LYS A 261 7.88 8.38 -121.38
N ASN A 262 7.37 9.47 -121.94
CA ASN A 262 7.23 9.57 -123.39
C ASN A 262 7.06 11.03 -123.78
N GLU A 263 7.92 11.46 -124.70
CA GLU A 263 7.79 12.70 -125.45
C GLU A 263 6.46 12.70 -126.21
N ARG A 264 5.80 13.87 -126.26
CA ARG A 264 4.48 14.18 -126.84
C ARG A 264 3.29 14.06 -125.87
N CYS A 265 3.15 15.05 -125.00
CA CYS A 265 1.82 15.58 -124.64
C CYS A 265 1.65 16.92 -125.36
N VAL A 266 0.69 16.98 -126.28
CA VAL A 266 0.45 18.10 -127.21
C VAL A 266 -0.37 19.23 -126.56
N GLU A 267 -0.65 19.15 -125.26
CA GLU A 267 -1.62 20.03 -124.58
C GLU A 267 -1.00 21.06 -123.62
N CYS A 268 0.33 21.21 -123.59
CA CYS A 268 1.01 22.15 -122.68
C CYS A 268 1.70 23.34 -123.37
N ASN A 269 1.27 23.73 -124.58
CA ASN A 269 1.93 24.79 -125.36
C ASN A 269 1.12 26.08 -125.49
N LEU A 270 0.50 26.55 -124.41
CA LEU A 270 -0.07 27.89 -124.31
C LEU A 270 0.22 28.48 -122.94
N LEU A 271 1.35 29.19 -122.84
CA LEU A 271 1.56 30.44 -122.07
C LEU A 271 3.07 30.68 -121.91
N GLY A 272 3.67 31.15 -123.00
CA GLY A 272 4.94 31.87 -122.92
C GLY A 272 4.65 33.33 -122.60
N SER A 273 5.02 33.78 -121.40
CA SER A 273 5.62 35.09 -121.10
C SER A 273 5.54 35.34 -119.58
N ASN A 274 6.64 35.10 -118.85
CA ASN A 274 7.09 35.85 -117.65
C ASN A 274 8.14 35.04 -116.84
N LYS A 275 9.27 34.72 -117.47
CA LYS A 275 10.40 34.03 -116.80
C LYS A 275 11.08 34.85 -115.69
N LEU A 276 10.74 36.12 -115.49
CA LEU A 276 11.23 36.91 -114.35
C LEU A 276 10.29 36.92 -113.12
N SER A 277 8.98 36.71 -113.30
CA SER A 277 8.02 36.65 -112.18
C SER A 277 8.11 35.32 -111.45
N GLU A 278 8.21 34.22 -112.21
CA GLU A 278 8.28 32.85 -111.67
C GLU A 278 9.55 32.59 -110.85
N ILE A 279 10.70 33.19 -111.22
CA ILE A 279 11.95 33.04 -110.46
C ILE A 279 11.86 33.78 -109.11
N ASN A 280 11.22 34.95 -109.09
CA ASN A 280 10.99 35.69 -107.84
C ASN A 280 9.94 34.99 -106.96
N GLU A 281 8.86 34.47 -107.53
CA GLU A 281 7.84 33.69 -106.82
C GLU A 281 8.39 32.38 -106.25
N VAL A 282 9.16 31.62 -107.03
CA VAL A 282 9.83 30.40 -106.54
C VAL A 282 10.79 30.74 -105.41
N ARG A 283 11.59 31.81 -105.52
CA ARG A 283 12.54 32.20 -104.47
C ARG A 283 11.84 32.70 -103.20
N VAL A 284 10.72 33.42 -103.33
CA VAL A 284 9.87 33.82 -102.18
C VAL A 284 9.24 32.59 -101.52
N LEU A 285 8.73 31.63 -102.30
CA LEU A 285 8.17 30.37 -101.79
C LEU A 285 9.24 29.51 -101.12
N GLN A 286 10.47 29.51 -101.64
CA GLN A 286 11.59 28.76 -101.06
C GLN A 286 12.07 29.38 -99.74
N GLN A 287 12.07 30.71 -99.64
CA GLN A 287 12.31 31.42 -98.39
C GLN A 287 11.18 31.18 -97.38
N ALA A 288 9.91 31.19 -97.82
CA ALA A 288 8.76 30.89 -96.98
C ALA A 288 8.81 29.44 -96.46
N LYS A 289 9.19 28.48 -97.32
CA LYS A 289 9.42 27.08 -96.91
C LYS A 289 10.49 26.98 -95.84
N LEU A 290 11.63 27.66 -96.02
CA LEU A 290 12.74 27.60 -95.06
C LEU A 290 12.36 28.24 -93.70
N ASN A 291 11.59 29.33 -93.74
CA ASN A 291 11.02 29.95 -92.55
C ASN A 291 10.00 29.03 -91.84
N LEU A 292 9.13 28.35 -92.59
CA LEU A 292 8.18 27.38 -92.04
C LEU A 292 8.88 26.15 -91.45
N GLU A 293 9.95 25.66 -92.08
CA GLU A 293 10.77 24.57 -91.55
C GLU A 293 11.50 24.97 -90.27
N GLN A 294 11.94 26.23 -90.14
CA GLN A 294 12.53 26.74 -88.90
C GLN A 294 11.47 26.89 -87.80
N GLN A 295 10.30 27.46 -88.13
CA GLN A 295 9.19 27.57 -87.18
C GLN A 295 8.71 26.20 -86.69
N LEU A 296 8.70 25.19 -87.56
CA LEU A 296 8.36 23.83 -87.18
C LEU A 296 9.39 23.21 -86.22
N ARG A 297 10.69 23.44 -86.46
CA ARG A 297 11.76 23.00 -85.54
C ARG A 297 11.64 23.69 -84.18
N ASP A 298 11.49 25.01 -84.17
CA ASP A 298 11.34 25.78 -82.93
C ASP A 298 10.07 25.37 -82.15
N ALA A 299 9.00 24.99 -82.85
CA ALA A 299 7.79 24.46 -82.22
C ALA A 299 7.98 23.05 -81.63
N LEU A 300 8.74 22.19 -82.31
CA LEU A 300 9.09 20.86 -81.82
C LEU A 300 10.02 20.93 -80.61
N ASP A 301 11.02 21.82 -80.62
CA ASP A 301 11.92 22.02 -79.48
C ASP A 301 11.15 22.50 -78.24
N LYS A 302 10.24 23.48 -78.41
CA LYS A 302 9.34 23.92 -77.33
C LYS A 302 8.41 22.79 -76.85
N GLN A 303 7.96 21.92 -77.75
CA GLN A 303 7.15 20.76 -77.37
C GLN A 303 7.97 19.75 -76.56
N HIS A 304 9.23 19.50 -76.93
CA HIS A 304 10.14 18.64 -76.17
C HIS A 304 10.46 19.21 -74.78
N ASP A 305 10.67 20.52 -74.67
CA ASP A 305 10.89 21.19 -73.39
C ASP A 305 9.65 21.09 -72.48
N ALA A 306 8.46 21.37 -73.02
CA ALA A 306 7.20 21.23 -72.29
C ALA A 306 6.94 19.77 -71.87
N MET A 307 7.27 18.80 -72.72
CA MET A 307 7.14 17.38 -72.40
C MET A 307 8.12 16.95 -71.29
N THR A 308 9.35 17.48 -71.33
CA THR A 308 10.36 17.21 -70.30
C THR A 308 9.94 17.81 -68.94
N GLN A 309 9.38 19.01 -68.94
CA GLN A 309 8.81 19.61 -67.73
C GLN A 309 7.60 18.82 -67.21
N ALA A 310 6.71 18.37 -68.09
CA ALA A 310 5.58 17.53 -67.71
C ALA A 310 6.03 16.19 -67.12
N MET A 311 7.10 15.58 -67.63
CA MET A 311 7.69 14.36 -67.08
C MET A 311 8.24 14.59 -65.66
N LYS A 312 9.00 15.67 -65.44
CA LYS A 312 9.52 16.02 -64.11
C LYS A 312 8.40 16.29 -63.10
N LEU A 313 7.33 16.96 -63.53
CA LEU A 313 6.15 17.19 -62.68
C LEU A 313 5.42 15.88 -62.36
N ALA A 314 5.33 14.96 -63.32
CA ALA A 314 4.75 13.63 -63.09
C ALA A 314 5.58 12.81 -62.08
N GLU A 315 6.91 12.82 -62.21
CA GLU A 315 7.82 12.18 -61.25
C GLU A 315 7.66 12.78 -59.85
N ARG A 316 7.63 14.12 -59.74
CA ARG A 316 7.43 14.80 -58.45
C ARG A 316 6.06 14.49 -57.84
N ASN A 317 5.00 14.40 -58.65
CA ASN A 317 3.69 13.99 -58.17
C ASN A 317 3.69 12.53 -57.67
N GLU A 318 4.40 11.63 -58.35
CA GLU A 318 4.53 10.24 -57.89
C GLU A 318 5.30 10.15 -56.56
N GLU A 319 6.33 10.98 -56.36
CA GLU A 319 7.03 11.11 -55.08
C GLU A 319 6.11 11.65 -53.98
N LEU A 320 5.37 12.73 -54.24
CA LEU A 320 4.42 13.29 -53.28
C LEU A 320 3.32 12.28 -52.92
N GLU A 321 2.85 11.48 -53.88
CA GLU A 321 1.91 10.38 -53.59
C GLU A 321 2.50 9.29 -52.70
N LYS A 322 3.81 9.01 -52.82
CA LYS A 322 4.50 8.07 -51.91
C LYS A 322 4.66 8.68 -50.53
N GLU A 323 5.11 9.93 -50.43
CA GLU A 323 5.24 10.66 -49.16
C GLU A 323 3.90 10.73 -48.42
N LEU A 324 2.79 11.00 -49.13
CA LEU A 324 1.45 11.00 -48.53
C LEU A 324 1.05 9.63 -48.00
N LYS A 325 1.31 8.55 -48.76
CA LYS A 325 1.06 7.18 -48.30
C LYS A 325 1.88 6.83 -47.06
N ASP A 326 3.13 7.28 -46.98
CA ASP A 326 4.00 7.06 -45.83
C ASP A 326 3.50 7.83 -44.60
N ILE A 327 3.04 9.07 -44.78
CA ILE A 327 2.40 9.86 -43.72
C ILE A 327 1.15 9.14 -43.20
N ASP A 328 0.29 8.62 -44.09
CA ASP A 328 -0.90 7.86 -43.69
C ASP A 328 -0.54 6.60 -42.89
N HIS A 329 0.52 5.88 -43.28
CA HIS A 329 0.99 4.71 -42.54
C HIS A 329 1.51 5.08 -41.15
N ILE A 330 2.28 6.17 -41.04
CA ILE A 330 2.78 6.66 -39.77
C ILE A 330 1.62 7.12 -38.88
N ALA A 331 0.63 7.83 -39.43
CA ALA A 331 -0.54 8.27 -38.71
C ALA A 331 -1.34 7.09 -38.13
N LEU A 332 -1.58 6.05 -38.95
CA LEU A 332 -2.26 4.83 -38.51
C LEU A 332 -1.47 4.07 -37.44
N ALA A 333 -0.14 4.01 -37.57
CA ALA A 333 0.72 3.37 -36.58
C ALA A 333 0.67 4.12 -35.23
N VAL A 334 0.76 5.45 -35.25
CA VAL A 334 0.65 6.29 -34.05
C VAL A 334 -0.73 6.19 -33.40
N GLU A 335 -1.80 6.15 -34.19
CA GLU A 335 -3.15 5.91 -33.67
C GLU A 335 -3.27 4.53 -33.01
N ALA A 336 -2.72 3.48 -33.63
CA ALA A 336 -2.73 2.14 -33.07
C ALA A 336 -1.96 2.06 -31.75
N ASP A 337 -0.79 2.68 -31.66
CA ASP A 337 0.03 2.73 -30.45
C ASP A 337 -0.66 3.55 -29.34
N CYS A 338 -1.27 4.68 -29.68
CA CYS A 338 -2.09 5.47 -28.75
C CYS A 338 -3.27 4.63 -28.23
N ASN A 339 -4.00 3.95 -29.11
CA ASN A 339 -5.14 3.11 -28.74
C ASN A 339 -4.73 1.93 -27.84
N SER A 340 -3.59 1.30 -28.14
CA SER A 340 -3.01 0.25 -27.30
C SER A 340 -2.66 0.77 -25.90
N THR A 341 -2.02 1.94 -25.83
CA THR A 341 -1.64 2.61 -24.58
C THR A 341 -2.86 3.00 -23.75
N VAL A 342 -3.90 3.57 -24.39
CA VAL A 342 -5.17 3.92 -23.74
C VAL A 342 -5.87 2.67 -23.21
N LYS A 343 -5.90 1.58 -23.98
CA LYS A 343 -6.49 0.31 -23.56
C LYS A 343 -5.77 -0.27 -22.34
N GLU A 344 -4.44 -0.22 -22.32
CA GLU A 344 -3.66 -0.72 -21.19
C GLU A 344 -3.81 0.16 -19.94
N ASN A 345 -3.83 1.49 -20.10
CA ASN A 345 -4.11 2.41 -19.01
C ASN A 345 -5.52 2.20 -18.44
N ASN A 346 -6.55 2.02 -19.29
CA ASN A 346 -7.90 1.70 -18.84
C ASN A 346 -7.92 0.38 -18.03
N LYS A 347 -7.20 -0.65 -18.49
CA LYS A 347 -7.09 -1.91 -17.75
C LYS A 347 -6.44 -1.72 -16.38
N ARG A 348 -5.38 -0.90 -16.29
CA ARG A 348 -4.74 -0.55 -15.01
C ARG A 348 -5.68 0.22 -14.09
N VAL A 349 -6.43 1.19 -14.63
CA VAL A 349 -7.43 1.96 -13.87
C VAL A 349 -8.51 1.03 -13.32
N SER A 350 -9.05 0.11 -14.12
CA SER A 350 -10.06 -0.86 -13.66
C SER A 350 -9.52 -1.77 -12.54
N GLN A 351 -8.27 -2.23 -12.65
CA GLN A 351 -7.63 -3.02 -11.58
C GLN A 351 -7.44 -2.21 -10.29
N LEU A 352 -7.06 -0.94 -10.40
CA LEU A 352 -6.94 -0.05 -9.24
C LEU A 352 -8.30 0.24 -8.61
N GLN A 353 -9.36 0.42 -9.40
CA GLN A 353 -10.73 0.57 -8.92
C GLN A 353 -11.19 -0.68 -8.16
N GLU A 354 -10.95 -1.88 -8.69
CA GLU A 354 -11.32 -3.13 -8.02
C GLU A 354 -10.55 -3.31 -6.70
N LYS A 355 -9.25 -2.97 -6.67
CA LYS A 355 -8.45 -2.97 -5.43
C LYS A 355 -8.99 -1.96 -4.41
N LEU A 356 -9.38 -0.77 -4.86
CA LEU A 356 -9.96 0.26 -4.00
C LEU A 356 -11.29 -0.21 -3.39
N GLU A 357 -12.15 -0.83 -4.19
CA GLU A 357 -13.42 -1.39 -3.69
C GLU A 357 -13.20 -2.51 -2.66
N LYS A 358 -12.24 -3.41 -2.91
CA LYS A 358 -11.88 -4.48 -1.95
C LYS A 358 -11.34 -3.91 -0.64
N THR A 359 -10.44 -2.95 -0.70
CA THR A 359 -9.88 -2.30 0.51
C THR A 359 -10.96 -1.51 1.26
N MET A 360 -11.85 -0.81 0.57
CA MET A 360 -13.01 -0.16 1.19
C MET A 360 -13.96 -1.16 1.87
N ALA A 361 -14.20 -2.32 1.27
CA ALA A 361 -15.01 -3.37 1.89
C ALA A 361 -14.34 -3.93 3.15
N GLN A 362 -13.01 -4.13 3.12
CA GLN A 362 -12.24 -4.54 4.29
C GLN A 362 -12.30 -3.50 5.41
N ILE A 363 -12.17 -2.21 5.10
CA ILE A 363 -12.31 -1.12 6.08
C ILE A 363 -13.68 -1.17 6.74
N ARG A 364 -14.76 -1.28 5.96
CA ARG A 364 -16.12 -1.39 6.51
C ARG A 364 -16.28 -2.61 7.42
N GLN A 365 -15.69 -3.74 7.05
CA GLN A 365 -15.72 -4.94 7.87
C GLN A 365 -14.95 -4.77 9.19
N LEU A 366 -13.76 -4.15 9.13
CA LEU A 366 -12.98 -3.81 10.33
C LEU A 366 -13.71 -2.82 11.23
N GLU A 367 -14.39 -1.82 10.67
CA GLU A 367 -15.24 -0.88 11.41
C GLU A 367 -16.39 -1.58 12.11
N THR A 368 -17.07 -2.53 11.45
CA THR A 368 -18.13 -3.34 12.08
C THR A 368 -17.59 -4.23 13.19
N ASN A 369 -16.42 -4.85 13.00
CA ASN A 369 -15.78 -5.68 14.02
C ASN A 369 -15.36 -4.83 15.23
N LEU A 370 -14.80 -3.65 15.00
CA LEU A 370 -14.41 -2.71 16.05
C LEU A 370 -15.64 -2.23 16.86
N LEU A 371 -16.75 -1.96 16.19
CA LEU A 371 -18.02 -1.64 16.87
C LEU A 371 -18.55 -2.83 17.69
N GLY A 372 -18.43 -4.05 17.17
CA GLY A 372 -18.74 -5.27 17.90
C GLY A 372 -17.90 -5.43 19.16
N GLU A 373 -16.57 -5.32 19.04
CA GLU A 373 -15.66 -5.38 20.19
C GLU A 373 -15.94 -4.28 21.22
N LYS A 374 -16.23 -3.05 20.78
CA LYS A 374 -16.61 -1.96 21.69
C LYS A 374 -17.86 -2.28 22.51
N ARG A 375 -18.88 -2.91 21.90
CA ARG A 375 -20.09 -3.34 22.62
C ARG A 375 -19.78 -4.43 23.65
N THR A 376 -19.08 -5.47 23.25
CA THR A 376 -18.67 -6.55 24.19
C THR A 376 -17.80 -6.02 25.33
N SER A 377 -16.91 -5.06 25.07
CA SER A 377 -16.12 -4.41 26.11
C SER A 377 -16.97 -3.54 27.05
N GLN A 378 -18.06 -2.93 26.58
CA GLN A 378 -18.99 -2.20 27.42
C GLN A 378 -19.82 -3.15 28.29
N GLU A 379 -20.29 -4.27 27.74
CA GLU A 379 -21.01 -5.32 28.47
C GLU A 379 -20.14 -5.90 29.58
N LEU A 380 -18.91 -6.32 29.26
CA LEU A 380 -17.95 -6.83 30.27
C LEU A 380 -17.62 -5.80 31.35
N ARG A 381 -17.59 -4.49 31.01
CA ARG A 381 -17.42 -3.43 32.01
C ARG A 381 -18.63 -3.33 32.94
N ALA A 382 -19.84 -3.40 32.40
CA ALA A 382 -21.06 -3.40 33.19
C ALA A 382 -21.12 -4.62 34.12
N ASP A 383 -20.76 -5.81 33.63
CA ASP A 383 -20.70 -7.03 34.44
C ASP A 383 -19.66 -6.94 35.56
N LEU A 384 -18.48 -6.38 35.27
CA LEU A 384 -17.46 -6.12 36.28
C LEU A 384 -17.93 -5.11 37.34
N GLU A 385 -18.65 -4.06 36.95
CA GLU A 385 -19.23 -3.11 37.89
C GLU A 385 -20.31 -3.75 38.77
N SER A 386 -21.13 -4.63 38.20
CA SER A 386 -22.12 -5.43 38.93
C SER A 386 -21.44 -6.34 39.95
N CYS A 387 -20.44 -7.14 39.53
CA CYS A 387 -19.67 -8.00 40.43
C CYS A 387 -18.98 -7.19 41.55
N ARG A 388 -18.47 -5.99 41.25
CA ARG A 388 -17.89 -5.09 42.26
C ARG A 388 -18.94 -4.59 43.24
N ALA A 389 -20.17 -4.34 42.81
CA ALA A 389 -21.27 -3.94 43.69
C ALA A 389 -21.70 -5.09 44.61
N GLU A 390 -21.80 -6.31 44.06
CA GLU A 390 -22.08 -7.52 44.85
C GLU A 390 -20.99 -7.78 45.88
N LYS A 391 -19.71 -7.69 45.50
CA LYS A 391 -18.59 -7.80 46.45
C LYS A 391 -18.72 -6.79 47.59
N ARG A 392 -19.08 -5.53 47.29
CA ARG A 392 -19.32 -4.50 48.31
C ARG A 392 -20.51 -4.84 49.22
N ASN A 393 -21.56 -5.45 48.69
CA ASN A 393 -22.70 -5.91 49.49
C ASN A 393 -22.29 -7.05 50.44
N ILE A 394 -21.61 -8.06 49.92
CA ILE A 394 -21.15 -9.22 50.72
C ILE A 394 -20.17 -8.76 51.81
N GLN A 395 -19.25 -7.84 51.48
CA GLN A 395 -18.33 -7.28 52.48
C GLN A 395 -19.10 -6.60 53.62
N ARG A 396 -20.10 -5.76 53.30
CA ARG A 396 -20.95 -5.13 54.33
C ARG A 396 -21.68 -6.15 55.20
N SER A 397 -22.18 -7.24 54.60
CA SER A 397 -22.82 -8.33 55.35
C SER A 397 -21.83 -9.08 56.25
N LEU A 398 -20.60 -9.30 55.78
CA LEU A 398 -19.55 -9.90 56.58
C LEU A 398 -19.16 -9.02 57.77
N ASP A 399 -18.94 -7.73 57.54
CA ASP A 399 -18.59 -6.77 58.59
C ASP A 399 -19.70 -6.71 59.67
N ASN A 400 -20.98 -6.77 59.27
CA ASN A 400 -22.11 -6.85 60.19
C ASN A 400 -22.10 -8.15 61.02
N LEU A 401 -21.85 -9.30 60.39
CA LEU A 401 -21.76 -10.59 61.09
C LEU A 401 -20.56 -10.66 62.03
N GLU A 402 -19.44 -10.06 61.66
CA GLU A 402 -18.26 -9.94 62.52
C GLU A 402 -18.57 -9.08 63.75
N GLU A 403 -19.28 -7.98 63.58
CA GLU A 403 -19.72 -7.12 64.68
C GLU A 403 -20.73 -7.84 65.60
N GLU A 404 -21.71 -8.56 65.05
CA GLU A 404 -22.62 -9.39 65.83
C GLU A 404 -21.88 -10.47 66.62
N ASN A 405 -20.91 -11.15 66.02
CA ASN A 405 -20.10 -12.16 66.69
C ASN A 405 -19.24 -11.55 67.82
N ARG A 406 -18.70 -10.35 67.61
CA ARG A 406 -18.00 -9.58 68.65
C ARG A 406 -18.93 -9.26 69.81
N GLN A 407 -20.17 -8.84 69.55
CA GLN A 407 -21.17 -8.56 70.57
C GLN A 407 -21.56 -9.82 71.36
N LEU A 408 -21.79 -10.96 70.67
CA LEU A 408 -22.09 -12.24 71.32
C LEU A 408 -20.92 -12.72 72.17
N THR A 409 -19.69 -12.57 71.69
CA THR A 409 -18.47 -12.92 72.44
C THR A 409 -18.35 -12.07 73.71
N ASN A 410 -18.59 -10.76 73.63
CA ASN A 410 -18.61 -9.89 74.80
C ASN A 410 -19.69 -10.31 75.80
N ARG A 411 -20.89 -10.65 75.32
CA ARG A 411 -21.99 -11.11 76.18
C ARG A 411 -21.70 -12.45 76.85
N LEU A 412 -21.04 -13.38 76.16
CA LEU A 412 -20.56 -14.63 76.77
C LEU A 412 -19.51 -14.36 77.87
N ASN A 413 -18.60 -13.43 77.62
CA ASN A 413 -17.61 -13.02 78.63
C ASN A 413 -18.27 -12.40 79.86
N ASP A 414 -19.27 -11.53 79.67
CA ASP A 414 -20.04 -10.94 80.77
C ASP A 414 -20.78 -12.01 81.58
N LEU A 415 -21.46 -12.94 80.91
CA LEU A 415 -22.14 -14.06 81.57
C LEU A 415 -21.17 -14.96 82.34
N ASN A 416 -19.98 -15.22 81.78
CA ASN A 416 -18.93 -15.99 82.45
C ASN A 416 -18.37 -15.25 83.69
N ILE A 417 -18.25 -13.92 83.63
CA ILE A 417 -17.85 -13.12 84.81
C ILE A 417 -18.94 -13.20 85.89
N ILE A 418 -20.21 -13.07 85.51
CA ILE A 418 -21.34 -13.20 86.44
C ILE A 418 -21.35 -14.60 87.07
N ASP A 419 -21.22 -15.66 86.28
CA ASP A 419 -21.20 -17.04 86.77
C ASP A 419 -20.05 -17.31 87.74
N LYS A 420 -18.84 -16.79 87.44
CA LYS A 420 -17.69 -16.85 88.36
C LYS A 420 -17.93 -16.11 89.67
N ARG A 421 -18.56 -14.91 89.63
CA ARG A 421 -18.91 -14.15 90.85
C ARG A 421 -19.95 -14.90 91.68
N MET A 422 -21.01 -15.41 91.06
CA MET A 422 -22.06 -16.18 91.75
C MET A 422 -21.50 -17.48 92.36
N SER A 423 -20.60 -18.16 91.64
CA SER A 423 -19.87 -19.33 92.14
C SER A 423 -18.96 -18.98 93.32
N HIS A 424 -18.30 -17.82 93.30
CA HIS A 424 -17.47 -17.36 94.41
C HIS A 424 -18.30 -17.01 95.65
N ASP A 425 -19.40 -16.26 95.48
CA ASP A 425 -20.30 -15.87 96.59
C ASP A 425 -20.92 -17.09 97.27
N THR A 426 -21.35 -18.09 96.48
CA THR A 426 -21.87 -19.35 97.02
C THR A 426 -20.79 -20.15 97.75
N SER A 427 -19.56 -20.20 97.23
CA SER A 427 -18.41 -20.82 97.91
C SER A 427 -18.03 -20.11 99.21
N SER A 428 -18.09 -18.77 99.26
CA SER A 428 -17.81 -17.98 100.48
C SER A 428 -18.83 -18.28 101.57
N LYS A 429 -20.12 -18.28 101.23
CA LYS A 429 -21.21 -18.61 102.16
C LYS A 429 -21.08 -20.03 102.72
N VAL A 430 -20.62 -20.99 101.91
CA VAL A 430 -20.33 -22.36 102.37
C VAL A 430 -19.20 -22.38 103.39
N ALA A 431 -18.13 -21.61 103.15
CA ALA A 431 -17.00 -21.52 104.06
C ALA A 431 -17.38 -20.86 105.41
N GLU A 432 -18.12 -19.75 105.38
CA GLU A 432 -18.60 -19.04 106.58
C GLU A 432 -19.48 -19.95 107.46
N LYS A 433 -20.46 -20.64 106.84
CA LYS A 433 -21.30 -21.60 107.57
C LYS A 433 -20.49 -22.77 108.11
N GLY A 434 -19.48 -23.23 107.36
CA GLY A 434 -18.54 -24.26 107.80
C GLY A 434 -17.77 -23.85 109.06
N GLU A 435 -17.30 -22.61 109.13
CA GLU A 435 -16.56 -22.12 110.31
C GLU A 435 -17.48 -21.92 111.51
N LYS A 436 -18.70 -21.42 111.30
CA LYS A 436 -19.71 -21.25 112.37
C LYS A 436 -20.13 -22.60 112.97
N ILE A 437 -20.26 -23.65 112.15
CA ILE A 437 -20.49 -25.02 112.62
C ILE A 437 -19.34 -25.48 113.52
N LYS A 438 -18.07 -25.29 113.12
CA LYS A 438 -16.92 -25.66 113.96
C LYS A 438 -16.89 -24.91 115.29
N GLN A 439 -17.26 -23.63 115.29
CA GLN A 439 -17.36 -22.83 116.51
C GLN A 439 -18.45 -23.37 117.45
N LEU A 440 -19.63 -23.68 116.90
CA LEU A 440 -20.72 -24.32 117.65
C LEU A 440 -20.31 -25.69 118.20
N GLU A 441 -19.54 -26.47 117.44
CA GLU A 441 -19.01 -27.74 117.94
C GLU A 441 -18.09 -27.53 119.13
N LYS A 442 -17.14 -26.59 119.07
CA LYS A 442 -16.25 -26.29 120.19
C LYS A 442 -17.02 -25.86 121.44
N THR A 443 -18.04 -25.02 121.31
CA THR A 443 -18.85 -24.56 122.45
C THR A 443 -19.73 -25.68 123.00
N ILE A 444 -20.33 -26.52 122.16
CA ILE A 444 -21.05 -27.73 122.59
C ILE A 444 -20.13 -28.66 123.37
N HIS A 445 -18.92 -28.96 122.86
CA HIS A 445 -17.96 -29.81 123.56
C HIS A 445 -17.55 -29.22 124.92
N GLN A 446 -17.39 -27.89 125.01
CA GLN A 446 -17.09 -27.25 126.29
C GLN A 446 -18.26 -27.35 127.27
N LEU A 447 -19.49 -27.07 126.82
CA LEU A 447 -20.69 -27.22 127.64
C LEU A 447 -20.93 -28.67 128.06
N GLU A 448 -20.55 -29.65 127.23
CA GLU A 448 -20.59 -31.07 127.58
C GLU A 448 -19.61 -31.42 128.69
N ARG A 449 -18.39 -30.83 128.68
CA ARG A 449 -17.44 -30.95 129.80
C ARG A 449 -17.99 -30.33 131.07
N ASP A 450 -18.51 -29.10 130.98
CA ASP A 450 -19.11 -28.40 132.12
C ASP A 450 -20.29 -29.21 132.68
N LYS A 451 -21.18 -29.71 131.81
CA LYS A 451 -22.31 -30.59 132.17
C LYS A 451 -21.83 -31.83 132.92
N ASN A 452 -20.78 -32.49 132.43
CA ASN A 452 -20.23 -33.68 133.07
C ASN A 452 -19.64 -33.33 134.45
N TYR A 453 -18.93 -32.20 134.56
CA TYR A 453 -18.43 -31.69 135.83
C TYR A 453 -19.58 -31.44 136.83
N TYR A 454 -20.63 -30.71 136.44
CA TYR A 454 -21.78 -30.46 137.31
C TYR A 454 -22.54 -31.74 137.67
N ARG A 455 -22.62 -32.70 136.75
CA ARG A 455 -23.21 -34.02 137.00
C ARG A 455 -22.40 -34.82 138.02
N GLU A 456 -21.08 -34.79 137.90
CA GLU A 456 -20.17 -35.46 138.83
C GLU A 456 -20.24 -34.83 140.23
N GLU A 457 -20.21 -33.49 140.33
CA GLU A 457 -20.38 -32.78 141.60
C GLU A 457 -21.76 -32.99 142.22
N TRP A 458 -22.83 -32.98 141.41
CA TRP A 458 -24.18 -33.34 141.85
C TRP A 458 -24.25 -34.78 142.39
N ASN A 459 -23.63 -35.75 141.71
CA ASN A 459 -23.56 -37.14 142.16
C ASN A 459 -22.75 -37.32 143.44
N LYS A 460 -21.65 -36.57 143.62
CA LYS A 460 -20.83 -36.57 144.84
C LYS A 460 -21.64 -36.06 146.04
N LEU A 461 -22.30 -34.91 145.91
CA LEU A 461 -23.15 -34.35 146.96
C LEU A 461 -24.38 -35.23 147.25
N LEU A 462 -24.95 -35.87 146.23
CA LEU A 462 -26.02 -36.85 146.40
C LEU A 462 -25.55 -38.10 147.17
N SER A 463 -24.29 -38.52 147.00
CA SER A 463 -23.70 -39.68 147.69
C SER A 463 -23.33 -39.38 149.15
N GLN A 464 -23.01 -38.12 149.49
CA GLN A 464 -22.74 -37.66 150.86
C GLN A 464 -24.01 -37.53 151.72
N ARG A 465 -25.21 -37.60 151.11
CA ARG A 465 -26.52 -37.51 151.77
C ARG A 465 -26.81 -38.63 152.78
N LYS A 466 -25.99 -39.67 152.85
CA LYS A 466 -26.29 -40.84 153.71
C LYS A 466 -26.22 -40.54 155.21
N ASP A 467 -25.60 -39.43 155.64
CA ASP A 467 -25.54 -39.04 157.05
C ASP A 467 -25.66 -37.49 157.20
N ALA A 468 -26.66 -37.03 157.96
CA ALA A 468 -26.93 -35.66 158.49
C ALA A 468 -28.01 -34.77 157.81
N ASP A 469 -28.93 -34.28 158.65
CA ASP A 469 -29.92 -33.23 158.40
C ASP A 469 -29.26 -31.86 158.15
N THR A 470 -29.36 -31.32 156.94
CA THR A 470 -28.97 -29.93 156.61
C THR A 470 -29.73 -29.38 155.39
N THR A 471 -30.55 -28.35 155.60
CA THR A 471 -31.33 -27.66 154.56
C THR A 471 -30.46 -26.95 153.50
N GLU A 472 -29.25 -26.50 153.87
CA GLU A 472 -28.28 -25.86 152.95
C GLU A 472 -27.75 -26.80 151.87
N LEU A 473 -27.54 -28.08 152.22
CA LEU A 473 -27.08 -29.11 151.29
C LEU A 473 -28.14 -29.40 150.21
N TRP A 474 -29.42 -29.31 150.57
CA TRP A 474 -30.52 -29.49 149.63
C TRP A 474 -30.65 -28.30 148.65
N SER A 475 -30.38 -27.07 149.11
CA SER A 475 -30.29 -25.89 148.23
C SER A 475 -29.17 -26.02 147.20
N GLN A 476 -27.97 -26.45 147.62
CA GLN A 476 -26.83 -26.66 146.71
C GLN A 476 -27.09 -27.78 145.68
N ILE A 477 -27.73 -28.88 146.10
CA ILE A 477 -28.13 -29.97 145.18
C ILE A 477 -29.16 -29.47 144.15
N CYS A 478 -30.13 -28.66 144.58
CA CYS A 478 -31.12 -28.07 143.67
C CYS A 478 -30.48 -27.07 142.69
N GLU A 479 -29.54 -26.26 143.15
CA GLU A 479 -28.82 -25.30 142.32
C GLU A 479 -27.92 -26.00 141.29
N LEU A 480 -27.20 -27.06 141.67
CA LEU A 480 -26.44 -27.88 140.72
C LEU A 480 -27.32 -28.61 139.72
N LYS A 481 -28.50 -29.09 140.14
CA LYS A 481 -29.49 -29.70 139.24
C LYS A 481 -30.07 -28.67 138.27
N GLN A 482 -30.30 -27.45 138.73
CA GLN A 482 -30.73 -26.33 137.89
C GLN A 482 -29.64 -26.00 136.85
N GLN A 483 -28.39 -25.83 137.28
CA GLN A 483 -27.28 -25.57 136.35
C GLN A 483 -27.08 -26.72 135.36
N LEU A 484 -27.24 -27.97 135.78
CA LEU A 484 -27.19 -29.14 134.89
C LEU A 484 -28.28 -29.07 133.82
N ASN A 485 -29.53 -28.80 134.21
CA ASN A 485 -30.66 -28.66 133.29
C ASN A 485 -30.45 -27.48 132.33
N GLU A 486 -29.92 -26.35 132.80
CA GLU A 486 -29.61 -25.18 131.97
C GLU A 486 -28.53 -25.50 130.93
N LYS A 487 -27.47 -26.22 131.30
CA LYS A 487 -26.43 -26.68 130.36
C LYS A 487 -26.96 -27.71 129.37
N GLU A 488 -27.82 -28.63 129.80
CA GLU A 488 -28.47 -29.61 128.93
C GLU A 488 -29.41 -28.94 127.92
N LEU A 489 -30.22 -27.98 128.35
CA LEU A 489 -31.08 -27.20 127.47
C LEU A 489 -30.26 -26.37 126.48
N LYS A 490 -29.14 -25.77 126.92
CA LYS A 490 -28.27 -25.00 126.03
C LYS A 490 -27.55 -25.86 124.99
N ILE A 491 -27.10 -27.06 125.37
CA ILE A 491 -26.53 -28.03 124.45
C ILE A 491 -27.58 -28.44 123.40
N MET A 492 -28.83 -28.71 123.81
CA MET A 492 -29.90 -29.05 122.88
C MET A 492 -30.17 -27.93 121.87
N GLU A 493 -30.22 -26.68 122.32
CA GLU A 493 -30.40 -25.51 121.45
C GLU A 493 -29.27 -25.37 120.42
N LEU A 494 -28.01 -25.43 120.87
CA LEU A 494 -26.85 -25.30 119.99
C LEU A 494 -26.71 -26.49 119.04
N GLN A 495 -27.10 -27.71 119.47
CA GLN A 495 -27.16 -28.88 118.60
C GLN A 495 -28.25 -28.73 117.52
N ARG A 496 -29.39 -28.10 117.83
CA ARG A 496 -30.42 -27.79 116.83
C ARG A 496 -29.90 -26.78 115.80
N GLU A 497 -29.28 -25.69 116.25
CA GLU A 497 -28.69 -24.67 115.38
C GLU A 497 -27.58 -25.24 114.49
N ARG A 498 -26.70 -26.09 115.03
CA ARG A 498 -25.68 -26.82 114.25
C ARG A 498 -26.31 -27.67 113.15
N LYS A 499 -27.37 -28.41 113.46
CA LYS A 499 -28.08 -29.26 112.47
C LYS A 499 -28.78 -28.43 111.39
N GLU A 500 -29.23 -27.23 111.71
CA GLU A 500 -29.82 -26.30 110.73
C GLU A 500 -28.74 -25.73 109.80
N LEU A 501 -27.65 -25.20 110.35
CA LEU A 501 -26.53 -24.70 109.55
C LEU A 501 -25.88 -25.79 108.69
N ALA A 502 -25.80 -27.04 109.19
CA ALA A 502 -25.29 -28.18 108.43
C ALA A 502 -26.20 -28.54 107.24
N ARG A 503 -27.53 -28.47 107.41
CA ARG A 503 -28.48 -28.67 106.31
C ARG A 503 -28.35 -27.58 105.25
N GLU A 504 -28.32 -26.32 105.66
CA GLU A 504 -28.16 -25.20 104.74
C GLU A 504 -26.81 -25.23 104.01
N LYS A 505 -25.72 -25.58 104.70
CA LYS A 505 -24.40 -25.78 104.09
C LYS A 505 -24.44 -26.91 103.06
N PHE A 506 -25.06 -28.04 103.40
CA PHE A 506 -25.21 -29.18 102.48
C PHE A 506 -26.04 -28.83 101.25
N GLU A 507 -27.12 -28.06 101.38
CA GLU A 507 -27.92 -27.59 100.25
C GLU A 507 -27.12 -26.64 99.33
N LEU A 508 -26.33 -25.72 99.91
CA LEU A 508 -25.45 -24.83 99.15
C LEU A 508 -24.31 -25.61 98.46
N GLU A 509 -23.71 -26.58 99.14
CA GLU A 509 -22.72 -27.49 98.56
C GLU A 509 -23.34 -28.37 97.47
N ASN A 510 -24.57 -28.84 97.62
CA ASN A 510 -25.26 -29.60 96.58
C ASN A 510 -25.59 -28.72 95.38
N LYS A 511 -25.95 -27.46 95.55
CA LYS A 511 -26.08 -26.53 94.41
C LYS A 511 -24.74 -26.33 93.69
N LEU A 512 -23.63 -26.27 94.44
CA LEU A 512 -22.27 -26.21 93.88
C LEU A 512 -21.82 -27.53 93.21
N LYS A 513 -22.22 -28.69 93.76
CA LYS A 513 -21.88 -30.05 93.30
C LYS A 513 -22.78 -30.55 92.17
N THR A 514 -24.04 -30.14 92.12
CA THR A 514 -24.96 -30.40 90.98
C THR A 514 -24.42 -29.72 89.72
N CYS A 515 -23.64 -28.65 89.89
CA CYS A 515 -22.86 -28.03 88.81
C CYS A 515 -21.50 -28.72 88.54
N ARG A 516 -21.07 -29.73 89.31
CA ARG A 516 -19.71 -30.31 89.25
C ARG A 516 -19.57 -31.84 89.15
N SER A 517 -20.60 -32.67 89.35
CA SER A 517 -20.42 -34.12 89.12
C SER A 517 -21.71 -34.91 88.87
N VAL A 518 -22.01 -35.14 87.60
CA VAL A 518 -22.42 -36.45 87.11
C VAL A 518 -21.19 -37.36 87.26
N GLY A 519 -21.16 -38.27 88.24
CA GLY A 519 -19.98 -39.12 88.44
C GLY A 519 -19.94 -39.98 89.70
N SER A 520 -20.43 -41.22 89.54
CA SER A 520 -19.98 -42.46 90.20
C SER A 520 -20.27 -42.72 91.68
N CYS A 521 -20.84 -43.92 91.93
CA CYS A 521 -21.38 -44.46 93.18
C CYS A 521 -20.59 -45.73 93.57
N GLY A 522 -20.30 -45.88 94.86
CA GLY A 522 -19.81 -47.08 95.55
C GLY A 522 -19.75 -46.74 97.05
N CYS A 523 -20.02 -47.59 98.03
CA CYS A 523 -20.26 -49.03 98.09
C CYS A 523 -20.80 -49.37 99.50
N PHE A 524 -21.19 -50.63 99.66
CA PHE A 524 -21.82 -51.30 100.80
C PHE A 524 -21.08 -51.23 102.16
N SER A 525 -21.81 -51.55 103.25
CA SER A 525 -21.24 -52.05 104.50
C SER A 525 -21.95 -53.33 104.95
N GLU A 526 -21.19 -54.14 105.69
CA GLU A 526 -21.18 -55.59 105.77
C GLU A 526 -21.46 -56.07 107.22
N ASN A 527 -21.88 -57.34 107.43
CA ASN A 527 -21.55 -58.07 108.67
C ASN A 527 -21.72 -59.62 108.60
N GLY A 528 -20.74 -60.38 109.12
CA GLY A 528 -20.95 -61.49 110.09
C GLY A 528 -20.82 -63.00 109.71
N SER A 529 -19.72 -63.61 110.22
CA SER A 529 -19.29 -64.98 110.67
C SER A 529 -19.67 -66.33 110.00
N ARG A 530 -18.66 -67.22 109.80
CA ARG A 530 -18.49 -68.57 109.13
C ARG A 530 -19.28 -68.92 107.88
N ASN A 531 -20.53 -68.53 107.87
CA ASN A 531 -21.09 -67.82 106.73
C ASN A 531 -20.22 -66.61 106.35
N SER A 532 -19.22 -66.17 107.11
CA SER A 532 -18.25 -65.13 106.73
C SER A 532 -17.23 -65.63 105.74
N GLN A 533 -16.80 -66.88 105.73
CA GLN A 533 -15.88 -67.34 104.68
C GLN A 533 -16.66 -67.57 103.38
N LEU A 534 -17.86 -68.16 103.46
CA LEU A 534 -18.78 -68.23 102.32
C LEU A 534 -19.26 -66.85 101.88
N LYS A 535 -19.65 -65.95 102.79
CA LYS A 535 -19.99 -64.55 102.46
C LYS A 535 -18.78 -63.73 102.06
N VAL A 536 -17.56 -64.02 102.54
CA VAL A 536 -16.34 -63.36 102.02
C VAL A 536 -16.08 -63.85 100.62
N LEU A 537 -16.20 -65.15 100.33
CA LEU A 537 -16.10 -65.68 98.97
C LEU A 537 -17.27 -65.23 98.08
N GLU A 538 -18.48 -65.08 98.60
CA GLU A 538 -19.65 -64.54 97.89
C GLU A 538 -19.50 -63.03 97.70
N ARG A 539 -18.95 -62.29 98.65
CA ARG A 539 -18.67 -60.85 98.52
C ARG A 539 -17.44 -60.60 97.66
N GLU A 540 -16.45 -61.48 97.65
CA GLU A 540 -15.33 -61.48 96.69
C GLU A 540 -15.83 -61.85 95.29
N ARG A 541 -16.72 -62.84 95.16
CA ARG A 541 -17.39 -63.18 93.90
C ARG A 541 -18.28 -62.05 93.41
N ASP A 542 -19.07 -61.45 94.29
CA ASP A 542 -20.00 -60.38 93.95
C ASP A 542 -19.21 -59.09 93.66
N SER A 543 -18.12 -58.83 94.39
CA SER A 543 -17.15 -57.78 94.07
C SER A 543 -16.51 -58.02 92.71
N ALA A 544 -16.03 -59.24 92.44
CA ALA A 544 -15.48 -59.61 91.14
C ALA A 544 -16.52 -59.52 90.02
N ARG A 545 -17.80 -59.84 90.28
CA ARG A 545 -18.90 -59.65 89.33
C ARG A 545 -19.17 -58.17 89.09
N THR A 546 -19.17 -57.33 90.12
CA THR A 546 -19.31 -55.89 89.96
C THR A 546 -18.13 -55.29 89.20
N ASP A 547 -16.91 -55.79 89.44
CA ASP A 547 -15.73 -55.39 88.68
C ASP A 547 -15.80 -55.85 87.23
N VAL A 548 -16.24 -57.09 86.95
CA VAL A 548 -16.46 -57.57 85.59
C VAL A 548 -17.55 -56.76 84.89
N ASN A 549 -18.64 -56.42 85.57
CA ASN A 549 -19.70 -55.58 85.02
C ASN A 549 -19.19 -54.17 84.71
N ARG A 550 -18.44 -53.55 85.64
CA ARG A 550 -17.79 -52.26 85.42
C ARG A 550 -16.82 -52.30 84.25
N LEU A 551 -15.98 -53.33 84.15
CA LEU A 551 -15.06 -53.52 83.02
C LEU A 551 -15.82 -53.77 81.71
N THR A 552 -16.99 -54.40 81.76
CA THR A 552 -17.86 -54.61 80.59
C THR A 552 -18.47 -53.29 80.12
N GLU A 553 -18.97 -52.47 81.04
CA GLU A 553 -19.47 -51.11 80.77
C GLU A 553 -18.35 -50.21 80.23
N GLU A 554 -17.16 -50.20 80.85
CA GLU A 554 -15.99 -49.47 80.39
C GLU A 554 -15.57 -49.91 78.98
N ARG A 555 -15.54 -51.23 78.73
CA ARG A 555 -15.29 -51.79 77.38
C ARG A 555 -16.33 -51.31 76.38
N ASP A 556 -17.61 -51.30 76.73
CA ASP A 556 -18.69 -50.90 75.82
C ASP A 556 -18.65 -49.39 75.54
N ILE A 557 -18.34 -48.57 76.55
CA ILE A 557 -18.07 -47.14 76.38
C ILE A 557 -16.85 -46.92 75.46
N LEU A 558 -15.77 -47.68 75.64
CA LEU A 558 -14.59 -47.59 74.78
C LEU A 558 -14.88 -48.03 73.35
N ARG A 559 -15.69 -49.07 73.15
CA ARG A 559 -16.14 -49.52 71.82
C ARG A 559 -16.99 -48.46 71.13
N GLU A 560 -17.94 -47.87 71.84
CA GLU A 560 -18.78 -46.81 71.27
C GLU A 560 -17.95 -45.56 70.96
N ARG A 561 -17.01 -45.19 71.84
CA ARG A 561 -16.07 -44.10 71.58
C ARG A 561 -15.19 -44.36 70.36
N LEU A 562 -14.69 -45.58 70.20
CA LEU A 562 -13.89 -45.99 69.03
C LEU A 562 -14.74 -45.93 67.75
N LYS A 563 -16.00 -46.38 67.83
CA LYS A 563 -16.94 -46.31 66.71
C LYS A 563 -17.21 -44.87 66.29
N LEU A 564 -17.56 -43.98 67.24
CA LEU A 564 -17.76 -42.56 66.97
C LEU A 564 -16.50 -41.89 66.40
N ALA A 565 -15.31 -42.24 66.90
CA ALA A 565 -14.05 -41.73 66.36
C ALA A 565 -13.80 -42.23 64.93
N THR A 566 -14.13 -43.48 64.63
CA THR A 566 -14.00 -44.07 63.30
C THR A 566 -15.00 -43.44 62.32
N ASP A 567 -16.26 -43.26 62.73
CA ASP A 567 -17.29 -42.60 61.92
C ASP A 567 -16.92 -41.14 61.64
N ALA A 568 -16.42 -40.41 62.64
CA ALA A 568 -15.90 -39.06 62.46
C ALA A 568 -14.73 -39.03 61.46
N HIS A 569 -13.76 -39.94 61.59
CA HIS A 569 -12.62 -40.04 60.67
C HIS A 569 -13.07 -40.35 59.23
N THR A 570 -13.98 -41.31 59.03
CA THR A 570 -14.47 -41.65 57.69
C THR A 570 -15.27 -40.50 57.06
N SER A 571 -16.07 -39.77 57.85
CA SER A 571 -16.81 -38.61 57.37
C SER A 571 -15.88 -37.47 56.94
N GLU A 572 -14.84 -37.19 57.72
CA GLU A 572 -13.82 -36.19 57.39
C GLU A 572 -13.01 -36.63 56.16
N GLN A 573 -12.64 -37.90 56.06
CA GLN A 573 -11.95 -38.43 54.90
C GLN A 573 -12.79 -38.34 53.62
N ARG A 574 -14.12 -38.51 53.71
CA ARG A 574 -15.05 -38.30 52.59
C ARG A 574 -15.08 -36.82 52.19
N ARG A 575 -15.22 -35.92 53.16
CA ARG A 575 -15.22 -34.45 52.95
C ARG A 575 -13.93 -33.98 52.26
N LEU A 576 -12.78 -34.47 52.70
CA LEU A 576 -11.49 -34.14 52.07
C LEU A 576 -11.38 -34.67 50.64
N ARG A 577 -11.87 -35.89 50.37
CA ARG A 577 -11.91 -36.44 49.01
C ARG A 577 -12.83 -35.65 48.07
N GLU A 578 -13.99 -35.20 48.56
CA GLU A 578 -14.88 -34.32 47.80
C GLU A 578 -14.23 -32.97 47.52
N ARG A 579 -13.62 -32.36 48.54
CA ARG A 579 -12.88 -31.10 48.37
C ARG A 579 -11.73 -31.22 47.36
N LEU A 580 -11.00 -32.34 47.38
CA LEU A 580 -9.94 -32.62 46.41
C LEU A 580 -10.51 -32.72 44.99
N ARG A 581 -11.59 -33.48 44.79
CA ARG A 581 -12.26 -33.58 43.49
C ARG A 581 -12.76 -32.24 42.97
N ASP A 582 -13.36 -31.41 43.83
CA ASP A 582 -13.80 -30.07 43.44
C ASP A 582 -12.63 -29.16 43.03
N LEU A 583 -11.47 -29.32 43.68
CA LEU A 583 -10.26 -28.58 43.33
C LEU A 583 -9.62 -29.11 42.02
N GLU A 584 -9.65 -30.42 41.79
CA GLU A 584 -9.20 -31.04 40.54
C GLU A 584 -10.03 -30.56 39.35
N LEU A 585 -11.37 -30.56 39.47
CA LEU A 585 -12.26 -30.04 38.43
C LEU A 585 -12.00 -28.55 38.14
N LYS A 586 -11.83 -27.73 39.18
CA LYS A 586 -11.48 -26.31 38.99
C LYS A 586 -10.12 -26.13 38.32
N LEU A 587 -9.16 -27.01 38.61
CA LEU A 587 -7.86 -26.98 37.96
C LEU A 587 -8.00 -27.32 36.47
N GLU A 588 -8.74 -28.37 36.12
CA GLU A 588 -9.02 -28.75 34.73
C GLU A 588 -9.74 -27.62 33.96
N ASP A 589 -10.70 -26.94 34.60
CA ASP A 589 -11.40 -25.80 34.02
C ASP A 589 -10.44 -24.65 33.69
N VAL A 590 -9.60 -24.27 34.66
CA VAL A 590 -8.58 -23.22 34.48
C VAL A 590 -7.55 -23.62 33.42
N GLU A 591 -7.16 -24.89 33.36
CA GLU A 591 -6.27 -25.41 32.33
C GLU A 591 -6.91 -25.32 30.94
N ARG A 592 -8.19 -25.66 30.79
CA ARG A 592 -8.92 -25.50 29.52
C ARG A 592 -9.02 -24.03 29.11
N GLU A 593 -9.36 -23.14 30.04
CA GLU A 593 -9.38 -21.70 29.77
C GLU A 593 -8.01 -21.20 29.31
N LYS A 594 -6.93 -21.59 29.98
CA LYS A 594 -5.56 -21.26 29.59
C LYS A 594 -5.24 -21.72 28.17
N HIS A 595 -5.59 -22.96 27.80
CA HIS A 595 -5.38 -23.45 26.43
C HIS A 595 -6.16 -22.63 25.40
N ASN A 596 -7.43 -22.31 25.68
CA ASN A 596 -8.25 -21.46 24.82
C ASN A 596 -7.66 -20.04 24.67
N TYR A 597 -7.15 -19.45 25.75
CA TYR A 597 -6.47 -18.17 25.71
C TYR A 597 -5.19 -18.20 24.86
N ILE A 598 -4.41 -19.28 24.95
CA ILE A 598 -3.20 -19.46 24.13
C ILE A 598 -3.58 -19.55 22.65
N LEU A 599 -4.57 -20.37 22.29
CA LEU A 599 -5.04 -20.49 20.90
C LEU A 599 -5.57 -19.15 20.37
N SER A 600 -6.35 -18.41 21.19
CA SER A 600 -6.81 -17.07 20.82
C SER A 600 -5.67 -16.06 20.71
N GLN A 601 -4.61 -16.19 21.50
CA GLN A 601 -3.44 -15.34 21.41
C GLN A 601 -2.64 -15.62 20.14
N GLU A 602 -2.49 -16.89 19.76
CA GLU A 602 -1.80 -17.31 18.53
C GLU A 602 -2.52 -16.83 17.28
N SER A 603 -3.86 -16.90 17.26
CA SER A 603 -4.66 -16.37 16.13
C SER A 603 -4.53 -14.86 16.02
N ARG A 604 -4.60 -14.12 17.15
CA ARG A 604 -4.36 -12.67 17.17
C ARG A 604 -2.95 -12.31 16.74
N ARG A 605 -1.92 -13.06 17.17
CA ARG A 605 -0.54 -12.85 16.71
C ARG A 605 -0.41 -13.03 15.21
N SER A 606 -1.02 -14.08 14.65
CA SER A 606 -1.03 -14.33 13.21
C SER A 606 -1.74 -13.22 12.43
N ALA A 607 -2.82 -12.65 12.99
CA ALA A 607 -3.50 -11.50 12.41
C ALA A 607 -2.62 -10.23 12.47
N VAL A 608 -1.91 -9.99 13.58
CA VAL A 608 -0.97 -8.87 13.71
C VAL A 608 0.16 -8.99 12.69
N THR A 609 0.80 -10.16 12.57
CA THR A 609 1.86 -10.36 11.57
C THR A 609 1.35 -10.15 10.14
N GLY A 610 0.12 -10.60 9.83
CA GLY A 610 -0.49 -10.37 8.52
C GLY A 610 -0.78 -8.88 8.24
N LEU A 611 -1.14 -8.10 9.26
CA LEU A 611 -1.29 -6.64 9.13
C LEU A 611 0.06 -5.92 9.01
N GLU A 612 1.10 -6.41 9.67
CA GLU A 612 2.48 -5.91 9.54
C GLU A 612 3.02 -6.12 8.13
N ASP A 613 2.80 -7.31 7.53
CA ASP A 613 3.18 -7.61 6.16
C ASP A 613 2.46 -6.69 5.16
N GLN A 614 1.14 -6.51 5.32
CA GLN A 614 0.36 -5.57 4.48
C GLN A 614 0.85 -4.12 4.60
N LEU A 615 1.22 -3.70 5.81
CA LEU A 615 1.78 -2.37 6.03
C LEU A 615 3.11 -2.19 5.31
N GLU A 616 3.95 -3.22 5.29
CA GLU A 616 5.24 -3.18 4.61
C GLU A 616 5.09 -3.15 3.08
N ASP A 617 4.15 -3.93 2.54
CA ASP A 617 3.80 -3.88 1.11
C ASP A 617 3.34 -2.47 0.68
N VAL A 618 2.45 -1.85 1.47
CA VAL A 618 1.97 -0.48 1.20
C VAL A 618 3.09 0.56 1.29
N LYS A 619 4.03 0.42 2.24
CA LYS A 619 5.20 1.31 2.31
C LYS A 619 6.10 1.17 1.09
N GLU A 620 6.30 -0.05 0.62
CA GLU A 620 7.13 -0.33 -0.55
C GLU A 620 6.46 0.20 -1.84
N GLU A 621 5.14 0.06 -1.98
CA GLU A 621 4.37 0.72 -3.05
C GLU A 621 4.46 2.25 -2.98
N LEU A 622 4.38 2.83 -1.78
CA LEU A 622 4.57 4.27 -1.59
C LEU A 622 5.99 4.72 -1.98
N ARG A 623 7.00 3.90 -1.68
CA ARG A 623 8.40 4.17 -2.08
C ARG A 623 8.55 4.16 -3.60
N ARG A 624 7.95 3.17 -4.28
CA ARG A 624 7.96 3.06 -5.75
C ARG A 624 7.27 4.24 -6.42
N THR A 625 6.05 4.58 -6.00
CA THR A 625 5.29 5.72 -6.54
C THR A 625 6.01 7.06 -6.33
N LYS A 626 6.69 7.25 -5.18
CA LYS A 626 7.56 8.42 -4.97
C LYS A 626 8.72 8.46 -5.96
N GLN A 627 9.37 7.34 -6.24
CA GLN A 627 10.44 7.27 -7.22
C GLN A 627 9.94 7.55 -8.65
N GLU A 628 8.80 6.98 -9.03
CA GLU A 628 8.15 7.27 -10.31
C GLU A 628 7.81 8.76 -10.46
N LEU A 629 7.26 9.39 -9.42
CA LEU A 629 6.99 10.84 -9.42
C LEU A 629 8.27 11.67 -9.62
N THR A 630 9.38 11.28 -8.98
CA THR A 630 10.67 11.97 -9.21
C THR A 630 11.20 11.77 -10.62
N SER A 631 11.01 10.59 -11.21
CA SER A 631 11.37 10.32 -12.61
C SER A 631 10.53 11.18 -13.56
N GLN A 632 9.20 11.21 -13.36
CA GLN A 632 8.29 12.03 -14.16
C GLN A 632 8.61 13.52 -14.06
N ARG A 633 8.93 14.03 -12.86
CA ARG A 633 9.38 15.42 -12.69
C ARG A 633 10.64 15.72 -13.49
N THR A 634 11.59 14.80 -13.50
CA THR A 634 12.84 14.95 -14.28
C THR A 634 12.56 14.98 -15.78
N GLN A 635 11.71 14.07 -16.27
CA GLN A 635 11.27 14.04 -17.67
C GLN A 635 10.54 15.33 -18.06
N TYR A 636 9.67 15.85 -17.18
CA TYR A 636 9.00 17.14 -17.40
C TYR A 636 9.99 18.30 -17.54
N PHE A 637 11.01 18.39 -16.68
CA PHE A 637 12.03 19.43 -16.81
C PHE A 637 12.86 19.31 -18.10
N GLN A 638 13.12 18.08 -18.56
CA GLN A 638 13.79 17.85 -19.85
C GLN A 638 12.91 18.31 -21.02
N LEU A 639 11.62 17.95 -21.02
CA LEU A 639 10.68 18.41 -22.04
C LEU A 639 10.54 19.94 -22.06
N ARG A 640 10.50 20.57 -20.90
CA ARG A 640 10.47 22.04 -20.79
C ARG A 640 11.72 22.68 -21.37
N ALA A 641 12.91 22.12 -21.10
CA ALA A 641 14.16 22.61 -21.66
C ALA A 641 14.20 22.45 -23.19
N LEU A 642 13.66 21.35 -23.72
CA LEU A 642 13.52 21.17 -25.18
C LEU A 642 12.54 22.19 -25.77
N GLN A 643 11.42 22.45 -25.09
CA GLN A 643 10.45 23.46 -25.51
C GLN A 643 11.10 24.86 -25.56
N ASP A 644 11.84 25.24 -24.52
CA ASP A 644 12.55 26.53 -24.48
C ASP A 644 13.58 26.64 -25.63
N GLN A 645 14.25 25.53 -25.98
CA GLN A 645 15.17 25.49 -27.14
C GLN A 645 14.44 25.62 -28.47
N THR A 646 13.28 24.95 -28.64
CA THR A 646 12.48 25.07 -29.86
C THR A 646 11.90 26.47 -30.02
N ASP A 647 11.46 27.11 -28.93
CA ASP A 647 10.94 28.47 -28.95
C ASP A 647 12.04 29.48 -29.33
N GLN A 648 13.26 29.29 -28.81
CA GLN A 648 14.41 30.10 -29.21
C GLN A 648 14.76 29.93 -30.69
N ALA A 649 14.83 28.68 -31.17
CA ALA A 649 15.13 28.40 -32.58
C ALA A 649 14.05 28.97 -33.52
N LEU A 650 12.77 28.89 -33.13
CA LEU A 650 11.67 29.49 -33.86
C LEU A 650 11.82 31.02 -33.93
N GLY A 651 12.16 31.67 -32.81
CA GLY A 651 12.40 33.10 -32.76
C GLY A 651 13.57 33.54 -33.66
N ASP A 652 14.63 32.75 -33.74
CA ASP A 652 15.77 33.01 -34.62
C ASP A 652 15.36 32.90 -36.10
N VAL A 653 14.60 31.86 -36.48
CA VAL A 653 14.09 31.68 -37.85
C VAL A 653 13.12 32.80 -38.24
N GLN A 654 12.21 33.20 -37.34
CA GLN A 654 11.30 34.33 -37.58
C GLN A 654 12.07 35.64 -37.78
N SER A 655 13.13 35.87 -37.00
CA SER A 655 13.98 37.06 -37.16
C SER A 655 14.74 37.06 -38.49
N GLN A 656 15.22 35.90 -38.93
CA GLN A 656 15.85 35.74 -40.26
C GLN A 656 14.85 35.98 -41.39
N LEU A 657 13.63 35.44 -41.26
CA LEU A 657 12.56 35.66 -42.23
C LEU A 657 12.25 37.15 -42.36
N HIS A 658 12.02 37.85 -41.25
CA HIS A 658 11.79 39.31 -41.27
C HIS A 658 12.96 40.08 -41.88
N HIS A 659 14.20 39.63 -41.66
CA HIS A 659 15.35 40.24 -42.32
C HIS A 659 15.30 40.05 -43.84
N SER A 660 15.01 38.84 -44.31
CA SER A 660 14.89 38.53 -45.74
C SER A 660 13.71 39.25 -46.41
N GLU A 661 12.57 39.39 -45.71
CA GLU A 661 11.42 40.18 -46.17
C GLU A 661 11.78 41.65 -46.34
N ALA A 662 12.53 42.21 -45.39
CA ALA A 662 12.99 43.60 -45.47
C ALA A 662 14.00 43.81 -46.62
N GLU A 663 14.87 42.83 -46.89
CA GLU A 663 15.79 42.87 -48.03
C GLU A 663 15.06 42.74 -49.37
N LEU A 664 14.09 41.82 -49.46
CA LEU A 664 13.24 41.66 -50.63
C LEU A 664 12.45 42.94 -50.92
N THR A 665 11.87 43.56 -49.88
CA THR A 665 11.13 44.82 -50.03
C THR A 665 12.01 45.91 -50.63
N LYS A 666 13.26 46.04 -50.16
CA LYS A 666 14.23 46.99 -50.73
C LYS A 666 14.59 46.67 -52.18
N ALA A 667 14.76 45.38 -52.52
CA ALA A 667 15.06 44.96 -53.89
C ALA A 667 13.89 45.24 -54.85
N VAL A 668 12.65 45.06 -54.38
CA VAL A 668 11.43 45.39 -55.12
C VAL A 668 11.31 46.91 -55.33
N GLU A 669 11.56 47.71 -54.29
CA GLU A 669 11.60 49.17 -54.40
C GLU A 669 12.65 49.63 -55.42
N HIS A 670 13.86 49.06 -55.36
CA HIS A 670 14.92 49.38 -56.31
C HIS A 670 14.55 48.99 -57.76
N SER A 671 13.95 47.82 -57.95
CA SER A 671 13.48 47.38 -59.28
C SER A 671 12.43 48.34 -59.84
N ARG A 672 11.51 48.80 -58.98
CA ARG A 672 10.49 49.78 -59.34
C ARG A 672 11.09 51.13 -59.73
N ASP A 673 12.15 51.57 -59.05
CA ASP A 673 12.87 52.80 -59.40
C ASP A 673 13.58 52.66 -60.76
N MET A 674 14.21 51.51 -61.02
CA MET A 674 14.85 51.21 -62.31
C MET A 674 13.83 51.11 -63.46
N GLU A 675 12.65 50.53 -63.22
CA GLU A 675 11.55 50.53 -64.18
C GLU A 675 11.07 51.96 -64.49
N GLN A 676 10.93 52.81 -63.48
CA GLN A 676 10.58 54.22 -63.68
C GLN A 676 11.64 54.95 -64.52
N GLN A 677 12.93 54.74 -64.25
CA GLN A 677 14.02 55.30 -65.06
C GLN A 677 13.99 54.78 -66.50
N ASN A 678 13.75 53.49 -66.71
CA ASN A 678 13.61 52.91 -68.05
C ASN A 678 12.44 53.54 -68.82
N ILE A 679 11.30 53.76 -68.15
CA ILE A 679 10.16 54.46 -68.75
C ILE A 679 10.54 55.89 -69.16
N GLN A 680 11.24 56.63 -68.29
CA GLN A 680 11.72 57.98 -68.59
C GLN A 680 12.68 57.98 -69.78
N LEU A 681 13.69 57.11 -69.80
CA LEU A 681 14.63 56.99 -70.92
C LEU A 681 13.92 56.60 -72.22
N ASN A 682 12.96 55.68 -72.17
CA ASN A 682 12.18 55.29 -73.35
C ASN A 682 11.34 56.46 -73.90
N ASN A 683 10.79 57.31 -73.03
CA ASN A 683 10.10 58.53 -73.45
C ASN A 683 11.06 59.51 -74.14
N VAL A 684 12.26 59.75 -73.58
CA VAL A 684 13.29 60.58 -74.22
C VAL A 684 13.69 60.01 -75.59
N VAL A 685 13.88 58.69 -75.70
CA VAL A 685 14.18 58.03 -76.98
C VAL A 685 13.04 58.23 -77.99
N LYS A 686 11.78 58.15 -77.56
CA LYS A 686 10.63 58.43 -78.43
C LYS A 686 10.62 59.88 -78.91
N GLU A 687 10.87 60.84 -78.02
CA GLU A 687 10.96 62.27 -78.35
C GLU A 687 12.07 62.53 -79.36
N GLN A 688 13.28 62.02 -79.12
CA GLN A 688 14.41 62.13 -80.05
C GLN A 688 14.12 61.47 -81.41
N LYS A 689 13.45 60.32 -81.44
CA LYS A 689 13.02 59.70 -82.71
C LYS A 689 12.01 60.55 -83.46
N GLN A 690 11.08 61.20 -82.76
CA GLN A 690 10.15 62.15 -83.38
C GLN A 690 10.90 63.35 -83.95
N GLU A 691 11.87 63.91 -83.23
CA GLU A 691 12.72 65.01 -83.71
C GLU A 691 13.58 64.61 -84.92
N ILE A 692 14.17 63.42 -84.91
CA ILE A 692 14.90 62.89 -86.09
C ILE A 692 13.96 62.79 -87.29
N ASN A 693 12.72 62.33 -87.09
CA ASN A 693 11.74 62.22 -88.17
C ASN A 693 11.32 63.60 -88.70
N THR A 694 11.09 64.59 -87.84
CA THR A 694 10.77 65.96 -88.28
C THR A 694 11.93 66.57 -89.06
N LEU A 695 13.17 66.43 -88.57
CA LEU A 695 14.37 66.88 -89.28
C LEU A 695 14.53 66.19 -90.65
N ARG A 696 14.31 64.87 -90.72
CA ARG A 696 14.32 64.13 -91.99
C ARG A 696 13.27 64.65 -92.98
N THR A 697 12.05 64.92 -92.51
CA THR A 697 11.00 65.49 -93.38
C THR A 697 11.33 66.91 -93.84
N SER A 698 11.94 67.72 -92.99
CA SER A 698 12.42 69.06 -93.34
C SER A 698 13.53 69.00 -94.38
N MET A 699 14.51 68.11 -94.19
CA MET A 699 15.60 67.88 -95.15
C MET A 699 15.05 67.42 -96.50
N ALA A 700 14.11 66.48 -96.54
CA ALA A 700 13.46 66.04 -97.77
C ALA A 700 12.66 67.17 -98.46
N ARG A 701 12.09 68.11 -97.70
CA ARG A 701 11.44 69.31 -98.26
C ARG A 701 12.47 70.25 -98.88
N LEU A 702 13.58 70.51 -98.18
CA LEU A 702 14.67 71.35 -98.69
C LEU A 702 15.30 70.75 -99.96
N ASP A 703 15.46 69.43 -100.02
CA ASP A 703 15.95 68.74 -101.24
C ASP A 703 14.99 68.97 -102.42
N ARG A 704 13.67 68.87 -102.22
CA ARG A 704 12.68 69.18 -103.26
C ARG A 704 12.71 70.65 -103.69
N GLU A 705 12.82 71.57 -102.75
CA GLU A 705 12.94 73.01 -103.04
C GLU A 705 14.22 73.31 -103.82
N LYS A 706 15.33 72.66 -103.45
CA LYS A 706 16.59 72.74 -104.18
C LYS A 706 16.44 72.20 -105.61
N ASP A 707 15.85 71.02 -105.79
CA ASP A 707 15.62 70.44 -107.12
C ASP A 707 14.73 71.34 -107.98
N GLN A 708 13.68 71.94 -107.39
CA GLN A 708 12.83 72.90 -108.07
C GLN A 708 13.60 74.16 -108.49
N LEU A 709 14.43 74.73 -107.61
CA LEU A 709 15.28 75.87 -107.95
C LEU A 709 16.31 75.55 -109.03
N LEU A 710 16.85 74.33 -109.04
CA LEU A 710 17.74 73.85 -110.11
C LEU A 710 16.99 73.78 -111.45
N MET A 711 15.77 73.24 -111.47
CA MET A 711 14.94 73.24 -112.69
C MET A 711 14.65 74.67 -113.18
N GLU A 712 14.29 75.59 -112.28
CA GLU A 712 14.06 76.99 -112.64
C GLU A 712 15.34 77.69 -113.15
N LEU A 713 16.50 77.35 -112.58
CA LEU A 713 17.79 77.84 -113.02
C LEU A 713 18.12 77.33 -114.42
N ASP A 714 17.92 76.03 -114.68
CA ASP A 714 18.12 75.42 -115.99
C ASP A 714 17.19 76.06 -117.04
N GLU A 715 15.90 76.21 -116.76
CA GLU A 715 14.95 76.89 -117.65
C GLU A 715 15.37 78.34 -117.96
N LYS A 716 15.83 79.09 -116.95
CA LYS A 716 16.34 80.45 -117.14
C LYS A 716 17.62 80.45 -117.97
N THR A 717 18.51 79.50 -117.73
CA THR A 717 19.76 79.33 -118.49
C THR A 717 19.47 79.02 -119.96
N GLU A 718 18.51 78.14 -120.24
CA GLU A 718 18.03 77.85 -121.60
C GLU A 718 17.41 79.08 -122.28
N LYS A 719 16.60 79.86 -121.55
CA LYS A 719 16.03 81.12 -122.05
C LYS A 719 17.12 82.15 -122.37
N ILE A 720 18.10 82.32 -121.48
CA ILE A 720 19.24 83.22 -121.71
C ILE A 720 20.01 82.78 -122.96
N ALA A 721 20.37 81.51 -123.08
CA ALA A 721 21.04 80.99 -124.27
C ALA A 721 20.20 81.14 -125.55
N GLY A 722 18.87 81.09 -125.44
CA GLY A 722 17.93 81.43 -126.51
C GLY A 722 18.01 82.89 -126.93
N LEU A 723 17.93 83.81 -125.97
CA LEU A 723 18.05 85.25 -126.20
C LEU A 723 19.44 85.63 -126.73
N GLU A 724 20.52 85.02 -126.24
CA GLU A 724 21.88 85.21 -126.77
C GLU A 724 21.98 84.81 -128.24
N ARG A 725 21.35 83.69 -128.63
CA ARG A 725 21.24 83.28 -130.04
C ARG A 725 20.45 84.29 -130.87
N GLU A 726 19.36 84.83 -130.35
CA GLU A 726 18.59 85.89 -131.01
C GLU A 726 19.39 87.18 -131.17
N VAL A 727 20.10 87.62 -130.13
CA VAL A 727 20.99 88.79 -130.17
C VAL A 727 22.08 88.58 -131.22
N MET A 728 22.76 87.42 -131.22
CA MET A 728 23.74 87.08 -132.24
C MET A 728 23.16 87.12 -133.67
N LEU A 729 21.95 86.60 -133.88
CA LEU A 729 21.26 86.70 -135.17
C LEU A 729 20.96 88.17 -135.53
N LYS A 730 20.53 88.99 -134.57
CA LYS A 730 20.26 90.42 -134.76
C LYS A 730 21.54 91.21 -135.01
N GLU A 731 22.65 90.88 -134.36
CA GLU A 731 23.98 91.46 -134.61
C GLU A 731 24.51 91.05 -135.99
N GLN A 732 24.29 89.80 -136.43
CA GLN A 732 24.60 89.38 -137.79
C GLN A 732 23.74 90.13 -138.83
N GLN A 733 22.44 90.32 -138.55
CA GLN A 733 21.56 91.15 -139.38
C GLN A 733 22.02 92.61 -139.39
N ALA A 734 22.35 93.18 -138.23
CA ALA A 734 22.82 94.56 -138.08
C ALA A 734 24.16 94.77 -138.78
N SER A 735 25.13 93.89 -138.59
CA SER A 735 26.43 93.93 -139.30
C SER A 735 26.25 93.71 -140.81
N GLY A 736 25.30 92.89 -141.24
CA GLY A 736 24.89 92.79 -142.64
C GLY A 736 24.33 94.10 -143.19
N ILE A 737 23.44 94.77 -142.44
CA ILE A 737 22.90 96.09 -142.80
C ILE A 737 24.01 97.15 -142.79
N GLU A 738 24.90 97.15 -141.80
CA GLU A 738 26.06 98.04 -141.73
C GLU A 738 27.00 97.80 -142.91
N GLN A 739 27.21 96.55 -143.32
CA GLN A 739 28.01 96.24 -144.50
C GLN A 739 27.33 96.78 -145.77
N GLN A 740 26.01 96.63 -145.90
CA GLN A 740 25.24 97.28 -146.96
C GLN A 740 25.36 98.81 -146.90
N LEU A 741 25.35 99.40 -145.70
CA LEU A 741 25.55 100.84 -145.47
C LEU A 741 26.96 101.29 -145.84
N ARG A 742 28.00 100.52 -145.48
CA ARG A 742 29.40 100.76 -145.86
C ARG A 742 29.59 100.64 -147.37
N ASP A 743 28.95 99.67 -148.01
CA ASP A 743 28.98 99.50 -149.47
C ASP A 743 28.25 100.65 -150.19
N MET A 744 27.15 101.16 -149.61
CA MET A 744 26.46 102.36 -150.08
C MET A 744 27.30 103.64 -149.85
N GLN A 745 28.03 103.75 -148.73
CA GLN A 745 28.94 104.87 -148.45
C GLN A 745 30.19 104.84 -149.35
N ARG A 746 30.73 103.65 -149.71
CA ARG A 746 31.84 103.50 -150.67
C ARG A 746 31.44 103.76 -152.12
N LYS A 747 30.16 103.61 -152.48
CA LYS A 747 29.65 103.97 -153.82
C LYS A 747 29.44 105.49 -154.01
N ASN A 748 29.49 106.26 -152.93
CA ASN A 748 29.29 107.71 -152.93
C ASN A 748 30.58 108.51 -152.63
N GLN A 749 31.75 107.86 -152.73
CA GLN A 749 33.07 108.49 -152.90
C GLN A 749 33.56 108.14 -154.31
#